data_AF-A0A2G8DM38-F1
#
_entry.id   AF-A0A2G8DM38-F1
#
_cell.length_a   1.000
_cell.length_b   1.000
_cell.length_c   1.000
_cell.angle_alpha   90.00
_cell.angle_beta   90.00
_cell.angle_gamma   90.00
#
_symmetry.space_group_name_H-M   'P 1'
#
loop_
_entity.id
_entity.type
_entity.pdbx_description
1 polymer ?
#
loop_
_entity_poly.entity_id
_entity_poly.type
_entity_poly.pdbx_seq_one_letter_code
_entity_poly.pdbx_strand_id
1 'polypeptide(L)'
;MAVERRKYWIRHLILIVVVVVVLFPMVWLVSTSVRRDQAAFSSNLFSSRITFQHYRNLLFPERSVGRLILDLQSATYATGEYRGRSQEDLKKTVERYLVKFEELMNESEEMVASIENGTSAIEKELKEKESLIIREMNEVRLRDKALFEERLLEIGELSEVKMAYAVGELLETTAPSLEGVYPFYIDLLGERADPIVKSLETYRKLYEDVFLYRDETLNSIKELEFENKDEVVRSLESIENYISLSSIDYSEWRRVEWLRVINRYLRDVESTMPQAEQDALNGVRTKLYDSFRAAGDAWKEVEAAAEKVSQDLSLIAEEAFGPEYHEYASATEELGVVEADEEAVQKALATYESALAELEDSFEVALPTILSEKRKLSALIPPLQIVISKGVEEFTAVSEARLKSSLDEVDSARKTIGLLQQQLAEMQNVQELSSSLSELFGEMAWFSDNKEALANASGNSEVSKGIDVINIAISNLSRILPVLETSISEYVEVSENTTSLREELKSLEERGEILSSRIAELKEEADRAQTEYLMALESIRIKSTLALIEEEIASLEDGRAYVSKTTDILDTYFGIRASNRYRTLGWYDDFDRANKEARDGTALLNQLISTMRDMKEELSSKVNYYIDLRFLGTTVTLNDFGTMQETYNSLFQQVNARYQRASRLISDLIEKPASYSASYDGELREIDKALFRANQIWVQKESTYFYFVRWLLNSVIVALSVSLISVAVAALAAYPFSRMRFRGRKQGLLGLLLIQMFPTIMFMVALYALLQFIGSLIPFLGLNTLGGLIFAYSGGIAFNIWLIKGYYDTISNSLEEAAMIDGATKFQAFTKVILPLARPILAVVAILTFMNIFNEYLIARILLQDMNKWTYAVGLWQFSGRFETSWGPFTAAALIGAVPMVIFFLVLQDYIVGGLTQGGVKE
;
A
#
# COMPACT_ATOMS: atom_id res chain seq x y z
N MET A 1 -42.83 34.72 -26.65
CA MET A 1 -42.17 33.41 -26.53
C MET A 1 -41.37 33.42 -25.23
N ALA A 2 -41.88 32.74 -24.20
CA ALA A 2 -41.23 32.67 -22.89
C ALA A 2 -40.14 31.59 -22.95
N VAL A 3 -38.90 31.96 -22.63
CA VAL A 3 -37.78 31.02 -22.52
C VAL A 3 -37.86 30.31 -21.17
N GLU A 4 -38.19 29.02 -21.18
CA GLU A 4 -38.12 28.16 -19.99
C GLU A 4 -36.70 28.19 -19.40
N ARG A 5 -36.57 28.64 -18.15
CA ARG A 5 -35.35 28.45 -17.36
C ARG A 5 -35.22 26.97 -16.98
N ARG A 6 -34.60 26.15 -17.83
CA ARG A 6 -34.16 24.80 -17.40
C ARG A 6 -33.15 24.93 -16.27
N LYS A 7 -33.38 24.21 -15.17
CA LYS A 7 -32.47 24.18 -14.01
C LYS A 7 -31.18 23.44 -14.38
N TYR A 8 -30.11 24.16 -14.72
CA TYR A 8 -28.78 23.61 -15.04
C TYR A 8 -27.98 23.14 -13.82
N TRP A 9 -28.62 22.83 -12.68
CA TRP A 9 -27.92 22.52 -11.43
C TRP A 9 -26.99 21.31 -11.56
N ILE A 10 -27.39 20.30 -12.34
CA ILE A 10 -26.56 19.11 -12.64
C ILE A 10 -25.28 19.51 -13.38
N ARG A 11 -25.37 20.43 -14.36
CA ARG A 11 -24.18 20.90 -15.08
C ARG A 11 -23.23 21.68 -14.17
N HIS A 12 -23.77 22.50 -13.28
CA HIS A 12 -22.96 23.22 -12.30
C HIS A 12 -22.31 22.25 -11.30
N LEU A 13 -23.04 21.23 -10.85
CA LEU A 13 -22.49 20.18 -10.00
C LEU A 13 -21.35 19.43 -10.69
N ILE A 14 -21.54 19.02 -11.95
CA ILE A 14 -20.48 18.38 -12.76
C ILE A 14 -19.28 19.33 -12.90
N LEU A 15 -19.51 20.60 -13.21
CA LEU A 15 -18.43 21.58 -13.33
C LEU A 15 -17.68 21.79 -12.01
N ILE A 16 -18.38 21.81 -10.87
CA ILE A 16 -17.75 21.91 -9.54
C ILE A 16 -16.90 20.68 -9.27
N VAL A 17 -17.42 19.47 -9.54
CA VAL A 17 -16.65 18.22 -9.37
C VAL A 17 -15.42 18.22 -10.27
N VAL A 18 -15.57 18.61 -11.54
CA VAL A 18 -14.44 18.73 -12.48
C VAL A 18 -13.41 19.75 -11.98
N VAL A 19 -13.84 20.90 -11.47
CA VAL A 19 -12.93 21.91 -10.90
C VAL A 19 -12.17 21.33 -9.70
N VAL A 20 -12.85 20.62 -8.80
CA VAL A 20 -12.18 19.98 -7.65
C VAL A 20 -11.16 18.94 -8.10
N VAL A 21 -11.52 18.07 -9.05
CA VAL A 21 -10.61 17.03 -9.59
C VAL A 21 -9.41 17.65 -10.31
N VAL A 22 -9.61 18.74 -11.05
CA VAL A 22 -8.53 19.44 -11.79
C VAL A 22 -7.63 20.23 -10.84
N LEU A 23 -8.18 20.85 -9.79
CA LEU A 23 -7.40 21.65 -8.84
C LEU A 23 -6.74 20.82 -7.75
N PHE A 24 -7.25 19.62 -7.43
CA PHE A 24 -6.71 18.79 -6.37
C PHE A 24 -5.21 18.49 -6.52
N PRO A 25 -4.69 18.09 -7.70
CA PRO A 25 -3.25 17.89 -7.89
C PRO A 25 -2.43 19.16 -7.63
N MET A 26 -2.97 20.34 -7.98
CA MET A 26 -2.30 21.62 -7.73
C MET A 26 -2.27 21.96 -6.25
N VAL A 27 -3.39 21.78 -5.54
CA VAL A 27 -3.48 21.98 -4.08
C VAL A 27 -2.55 21.03 -3.35
N TRP A 28 -2.53 19.75 -3.74
CA TRP A 28 -1.63 18.75 -3.20
C TRP A 28 -0.17 19.12 -3.43
N LEU A 29 0.19 19.53 -4.66
CA LEU A 29 1.55 19.87 -5.03
C LEU A 29 2.05 21.12 -4.28
N VAL A 30 1.20 22.14 -4.10
CA VAL A 30 1.52 23.32 -3.28
C VAL A 30 1.64 22.96 -1.81
N SER A 31 0.68 22.21 -1.25
CA SER A 31 0.70 21.79 0.15
C SER A 31 1.95 20.97 0.48
N THR A 32 2.26 19.95 -0.33
CA THR A 32 3.44 19.10 -0.15
C THR A 32 4.75 19.88 -0.26
N SER A 33 4.81 20.92 -1.10
CA SER A 33 6.03 21.74 -1.25
C SER A 33 6.39 22.58 -0.02
N VAL A 34 5.39 22.89 0.83
CA VAL A 34 5.56 23.71 2.03
C VAL A 34 5.50 22.89 3.32
N ARG A 35 5.37 21.56 3.23
CA ARG A 35 5.39 20.67 4.39
C ARG A 35 6.81 20.43 4.87
N ARG A 36 6.98 20.15 6.17
CA ARG A 36 8.28 19.75 6.74
C ARG A 36 8.59 18.27 6.53
N ASP A 37 7.58 17.43 6.39
CA ASP A 37 7.72 16.00 6.17
C ASP A 37 7.91 15.68 4.66
N GLN A 38 8.43 14.48 4.36
CA GLN A 38 8.67 14.04 2.98
C GLN A 38 7.63 13.03 2.47
N ALA A 39 6.52 12.82 3.19
CA ALA A 39 5.53 11.82 2.84
C ALA A 39 4.64 12.28 1.67
N ALA A 40 4.30 11.34 0.78
CA ALA A 40 3.39 11.62 -0.35
C ALA A 40 2.00 12.09 0.12
N PHE A 41 1.52 11.54 1.22
CA PHE A 41 0.21 11.83 1.80
C PHE A 41 0.33 12.05 3.31
N SER A 42 -0.45 12.99 3.84
CA SER A 42 -0.64 13.21 5.28
C SER A 42 -2.09 12.95 5.67
N SER A 43 -2.31 12.73 6.95
CA SER A 43 -3.64 12.70 7.57
C SER A 43 -4.43 13.99 7.36
N ASN A 44 -3.75 15.14 7.26
CA ASN A 44 -4.35 16.45 7.01
C ASN A 44 -3.92 17.02 5.65
N LEU A 45 -4.87 17.59 4.88
CA LEU A 45 -4.58 18.20 3.57
C LEU A 45 -3.63 19.40 3.67
N PHE A 46 -3.76 20.19 4.75
CA PHE A 46 -2.86 21.28 5.09
C PHE A 46 -2.13 20.92 6.37
N SER A 47 -0.80 20.96 6.35
CA SER A 47 -0.01 20.72 7.55
C SER A 47 -0.02 21.95 8.45
N SER A 48 -0.10 21.74 9.75
CA SER A 48 0.18 22.74 10.78
C SER A 48 1.63 23.26 10.74
N ARG A 49 2.53 22.49 10.13
CA ARG A 49 3.98 22.76 10.06
C ARG A 49 4.40 23.26 8.69
N ILE A 50 3.96 24.47 8.34
CA ILE A 50 4.36 25.14 7.11
C ILE A 50 5.84 25.57 7.19
N THR A 51 6.60 25.32 6.13
CA THR A 51 8.00 25.74 5.95
C THR A 51 8.29 26.09 4.50
N PHE A 52 9.24 26.99 4.27
CA PHE A 52 9.80 27.26 2.94
C PHE A 52 11.19 26.65 2.76
N GLN A 53 11.56 25.69 3.62
CA GLN A 53 12.90 25.12 3.63
C GLN A 53 13.26 24.39 2.33
N HIS A 54 12.31 23.71 1.68
CA HIS A 54 12.56 23.07 0.39
C HIS A 54 12.96 24.08 -0.69
N TYR A 55 12.24 25.21 -0.78
CA TYR A 55 12.58 26.31 -1.68
C TYR A 55 13.94 26.92 -1.36
N ARG A 56 14.22 27.18 -0.07
CA ARG A 56 15.52 27.70 0.36
C ARG A 56 16.65 26.73 0.01
N ASN A 57 16.47 25.43 0.26
CA ASN A 57 17.47 24.40 -0.08
C ASN A 57 17.72 24.30 -1.59
N LEU A 58 16.72 24.56 -2.44
CA LEU A 58 16.87 24.51 -3.90
C LEU A 58 17.52 25.77 -4.49
N LEU A 59 17.13 26.95 -4.00
CA LEU A 59 17.62 28.23 -4.53
C LEU A 59 18.92 28.70 -3.87
N PHE A 60 19.07 28.43 -2.57
CA PHE A 60 20.20 28.85 -1.74
C PHE A 60 20.69 27.66 -0.89
N PRO A 61 21.20 26.59 -1.52
CA PRO A 61 21.64 25.38 -0.84
C PRO A 61 22.77 25.67 0.14
N GLU A 62 22.48 25.47 1.42
CA GLU A 62 23.48 25.49 2.49
C GLU A 62 24.07 24.08 2.66
N ARG A 63 25.40 23.97 2.76
CA ARG A 63 26.08 22.69 3.01
C ARG A 63 25.81 22.23 4.43
N SER A 64 25.33 20.99 4.56
CA SER A 64 25.25 20.30 5.84
C SER A 64 26.56 19.60 6.18
N VAL A 65 26.72 19.17 7.44
CA VAL A 65 27.90 18.42 7.89
C VAL A 65 28.09 17.15 7.06
N GLY A 66 27.04 16.35 6.88
CA GLY A 66 27.09 15.15 6.02
C GLY A 66 27.53 15.46 4.59
N ARG A 67 27.12 16.61 4.03
CA ARG A 67 27.58 17.03 2.69
C ARG A 67 29.02 17.51 2.68
N LEU A 68 29.45 18.24 3.71
CA LEU A 68 30.83 18.76 3.81
C LEU A 68 31.85 17.63 3.86
N ILE A 69 31.55 16.51 4.52
CA ILE A 69 32.44 15.33 4.52
C ILE A 69 32.71 14.85 3.08
N LEU A 70 31.64 14.69 2.29
CA LEU A 70 31.73 14.27 0.89
C LEU A 70 32.43 15.31 -0.01
N ASP A 71 32.16 16.60 0.22
CA ASP A 71 32.79 17.70 -0.52
C ASP A 71 34.29 17.82 -0.18
N LEU A 72 34.67 17.65 1.09
CA LEU A 72 36.07 17.59 1.54
C LEU A 72 36.80 16.41 0.91
N GLN A 73 36.18 15.22 0.91
CA GLN A 73 36.73 14.03 0.26
C GLN A 73 36.94 14.28 -1.24
N SER A 74 35.93 14.82 -1.92
CA SER A 74 35.97 15.08 -3.37
C SER A 74 36.99 16.15 -3.74
N ALA A 75 37.13 17.21 -2.93
CA ALA A 75 38.11 18.27 -3.14
C ALA A 75 39.54 17.77 -2.88
N THR A 76 39.76 17.03 -1.80
CA THR A 76 41.06 16.42 -1.47
C THR A 76 41.49 15.45 -2.57
N TYR A 77 40.53 14.68 -3.10
CA TYR A 77 40.75 13.77 -4.20
C TYR A 77 40.55 14.41 -5.58
N ALA A 78 40.44 15.73 -5.74
CA ALA A 78 40.26 16.36 -7.06
C ALA A 78 39.28 15.60 -8.00
N THR A 79 38.19 15.05 -7.46
CA THR A 79 37.19 14.26 -8.19
C THR A 79 35.93 15.09 -8.45
N GLY A 80 35.04 14.60 -9.31
CA GLY A 80 33.81 15.31 -9.66
C GLY A 80 34.08 16.72 -10.20
N GLU A 81 33.48 17.74 -9.57
CA GLU A 81 33.62 19.15 -9.95
C GLU A 81 34.99 19.79 -9.64
N TYR A 82 35.82 19.08 -8.88
CA TYR A 82 37.16 19.51 -8.49
C TYR A 82 38.23 19.00 -9.47
N ARG A 83 37.84 18.15 -10.42
CA ARG A 83 38.73 17.62 -11.46
C ARG A 83 39.27 18.75 -12.33
N GLY A 84 40.59 18.82 -12.48
CA GLY A 84 41.26 19.81 -13.32
C GLY A 84 41.44 21.20 -12.68
N ARG A 85 41.06 21.38 -11.40
CA ARG A 85 41.39 22.61 -10.65
C ARG A 85 42.87 22.64 -10.25
N SER A 86 43.41 23.83 -10.03
CA SER A 86 44.80 23.99 -9.58
C SER A 86 44.96 23.52 -8.13
N GLN A 87 46.19 23.14 -7.76
CA GLN A 87 46.55 22.70 -6.41
C GLN A 87 46.21 23.76 -5.36
N GLU A 88 46.54 25.01 -5.65
CA GLU A 88 46.27 26.15 -4.76
C GLU A 88 44.77 26.38 -4.55
N ASP A 89 43.97 26.26 -5.61
CA ASP A 89 42.51 26.40 -5.51
C ASP A 89 41.89 25.29 -4.66
N LEU A 90 42.41 24.06 -4.75
CA LEU A 90 41.93 22.94 -3.96
C LEU A 90 42.27 23.11 -2.49
N LYS A 91 43.50 23.52 -2.14
CA LYS A 91 43.89 23.82 -0.76
C LYS A 91 42.98 24.87 -0.12
N LYS A 92 42.77 26.00 -0.81
CA LYS A 92 41.84 27.06 -0.36
C LYS A 92 40.40 26.58 -0.22
N THR A 93 39.97 25.68 -1.10
CA THR A 93 38.62 25.13 -1.05
C THR A 93 38.43 24.23 0.17
N VAL A 94 39.39 23.32 0.43
CA VAL A 94 39.36 22.47 1.62
C VAL A 94 39.41 23.32 2.90
N GLU A 95 40.32 24.28 2.99
CA GLU A 95 40.42 25.15 4.17
C GLU A 95 39.09 25.85 4.48
N ARG A 96 38.41 26.38 3.45
CA ARG A 96 37.08 26.97 3.59
C ARG A 96 36.04 25.97 4.09
N TYR A 97 36.09 24.72 3.63
CA TYR A 97 35.17 23.68 4.08
C TYR A 97 35.45 23.24 5.53
N LEU A 98 36.71 23.21 5.96
CA LEU A 98 37.08 22.94 7.35
C LEU A 98 36.62 24.05 8.29
N VAL A 99 36.74 25.32 7.88
CA VAL A 99 36.17 26.46 8.63
C VAL A 99 34.64 26.35 8.70
N LYS A 100 33.99 26.05 7.57
CA LYS A 100 32.54 25.91 7.55
C LYS A 100 32.05 24.73 8.41
N PHE A 101 32.81 23.66 8.46
CA PHE A 101 32.53 22.52 9.32
C PHE A 101 32.52 22.93 10.79
N GLU A 102 33.49 23.73 11.23
CA GLU A 102 33.56 24.25 12.61
C GLU A 102 32.39 25.19 12.93
N GLU A 103 32.03 26.10 12.01
CA GLU A 103 30.86 26.96 12.19
C GLU A 103 29.59 26.17 12.43
N LEU A 104 29.39 25.06 11.71
CA LEU A 104 28.23 24.19 11.89
C LEU A 104 28.27 23.38 13.19
N MET A 105 29.46 23.02 13.69
CA MET A 105 29.58 22.39 15.03
C MET A 105 29.12 23.38 16.10
N ASN A 106 29.60 24.62 16.06
CA ASN A 106 29.23 25.65 17.03
C ASN A 106 27.74 25.98 16.97
N GLU A 107 27.18 26.12 15.77
CA GLU A 107 25.73 26.33 15.60
C GLU A 107 24.92 25.14 16.14
N SER A 108 25.43 23.91 16.01
CA SER A 108 24.76 22.72 16.57
C SER A 108 24.74 22.75 18.09
N GLU A 109 25.83 23.17 18.74
CA GLU A 109 25.90 23.35 20.19
C GLU A 109 24.93 24.43 20.68
N GLU A 110 24.75 25.51 19.92
CA GLU A 110 23.74 26.53 20.23
C GLU A 110 22.31 25.96 20.16
N MET A 111 22.01 25.13 19.15
CA MET A 111 20.69 24.49 19.03
C MET A 111 20.44 23.50 20.17
N VAL A 112 21.46 22.70 20.52
CA VAL A 112 21.45 21.80 21.69
C VAL A 112 21.12 22.60 22.96
N ALA A 113 21.85 23.68 23.22
CA ALA A 113 21.62 24.52 24.40
C ALA A 113 20.20 25.13 24.39
N SER A 114 19.68 25.54 23.24
CA SER A 114 18.31 26.06 23.12
C SER A 114 17.26 24.99 23.46
N ILE A 115 17.47 23.74 23.03
CA ILE A 115 16.57 22.61 23.33
C ILE A 115 16.61 22.31 24.82
N GLU A 116 17.79 22.13 25.40
CA GLU A 116 17.96 21.78 26.82
C GLU A 116 17.42 22.85 27.76
N ASN A 117 17.71 24.12 27.47
CA ASN A 117 17.20 25.24 28.26
C ASN A 117 15.67 25.35 28.17
N GLY A 118 15.13 25.22 26.95
CA GLY A 118 13.68 25.27 26.72
C GLY A 118 12.93 24.14 27.43
N THR A 119 13.37 22.90 27.27
CA THR A 119 12.69 21.77 27.91
C THR A 119 12.84 21.78 29.43
N SER A 120 14.00 22.18 29.95
CA SER A 120 14.23 22.27 31.40
C SER A 120 13.44 23.40 32.06
N ALA A 121 13.22 24.52 31.35
CA ALA A 121 12.36 25.60 31.81
C ALA A 121 10.90 25.12 31.98
N ILE A 122 10.35 24.47 30.94
CA ILE A 122 8.99 23.93 30.99
C ILE A 122 8.89 22.84 32.06
N GLU A 123 9.83 21.90 32.14
CA GLU A 123 9.81 20.82 33.15
C GLU A 123 9.75 21.36 34.58
N LYS A 124 10.52 22.42 34.87
CA LYS A 124 10.53 23.05 36.19
C LYS A 124 9.18 23.67 36.55
N GLU A 125 8.57 24.43 35.63
CA GLU A 125 7.27 25.06 35.85
C GLU A 125 6.13 24.03 35.89
N LEU A 126 6.25 22.95 35.11
CA LEU A 126 5.26 21.89 35.04
C LEU A 126 5.16 21.10 36.36
N LYS A 127 6.29 20.90 37.06
CA LYS A 127 6.31 20.33 38.43
C LYS A 127 5.50 21.16 39.42
N GLU A 128 5.43 22.48 39.26
CA GLU A 128 4.59 23.35 40.09
C GLU A 128 3.10 23.24 39.74
N LYS A 129 2.74 22.60 38.62
CA LYS A 129 1.35 22.39 38.17
C LYS A 129 0.80 21.01 38.52
N GLU A 130 1.57 20.11 39.13
CA GLU A 130 1.09 18.76 39.47
C GLU A 130 -0.18 18.79 40.32
N SER A 131 -0.21 19.64 41.36
CA SER A 131 -1.41 19.79 42.21
C SER A 131 -2.63 20.33 41.45
N LEU A 132 -2.40 21.19 40.45
CA LEU A 132 -3.47 21.68 39.57
C LEU A 132 -4.01 20.55 38.68
N ILE A 133 -3.12 19.76 38.09
CA ILE A 133 -3.48 18.61 37.25
C ILE A 133 -4.31 17.62 38.05
N ILE A 134 -3.83 17.22 39.24
CA ILE A 134 -4.52 16.30 40.14
C ILE A 134 -5.93 16.81 40.50
N ARG A 135 -6.06 18.11 40.78
CA ARG A 135 -7.36 18.72 41.07
C ARG A 135 -8.32 18.64 39.87
N GLU A 136 -7.87 19.06 38.69
CA GLU A 136 -8.70 19.02 37.46
C GLU A 136 -9.06 17.57 37.09
N MET A 137 -8.17 16.61 37.30
CA MET A 137 -8.47 15.19 37.13
C MET A 137 -9.56 14.72 38.08
N ASN A 138 -9.50 15.09 39.36
CA ASN A 138 -10.55 14.75 40.33
C ASN A 138 -11.90 15.40 39.96
N GLU A 139 -11.92 16.62 39.41
CA GLU A 139 -13.15 17.25 38.92
C GLU A 139 -13.77 16.52 37.71
N VAL A 140 -12.95 15.94 36.83
CA VAL A 140 -13.44 15.10 35.73
C VAL A 140 -13.91 13.75 36.28
N ARG A 141 -13.13 13.12 37.17
CA ARG A 141 -13.48 11.85 37.85
C ARG A 141 -14.84 11.92 38.54
N LEU A 142 -15.14 13.00 39.27
CA LEU A 142 -16.43 13.18 39.95
C LEU A 142 -17.59 13.35 38.96
N ARG A 143 -17.37 13.97 37.80
CA ARG A 143 -18.37 14.05 36.73
C ARG A 143 -18.61 12.68 36.09
N ASP A 144 -17.56 11.89 35.94
CA ASP A 144 -17.65 10.52 35.43
C ASP A 144 -18.40 9.62 36.42
N LYS A 145 -18.12 9.76 37.72
CA LYS A 145 -18.88 9.10 38.80
C LYS A 145 -20.38 9.38 38.67
N ALA A 146 -20.77 10.65 38.60
CA ALA A 146 -22.17 11.05 38.53
C ALA A 146 -22.88 10.48 37.29
N LEU A 147 -22.20 10.45 36.13
CA LEU A 147 -22.78 9.85 34.92
C LEU A 147 -22.97 8.34 35.08
N PHE A 148 -21.99 7.64 35.63
CA PHE A 148 -22.08 6.20 35.86
C PHE A 148 -23.19 5.85 36.85
N GLU A 149 -23.37 6.64 37.90
CA GLU A 149 -24.49 6.50 38.84
C GLU A 149 -25.85 6.75 38.15
N GLU A 150 -25.97 7.79 37.32
CA GLU A 150 -27.18 8.06 36.53
C GLU A 150 -27.51 6.90 35.58
N ARG A 151 -26.50 6.38 34.88
CA ARG A 151 -26.68 5.25 33.96
C ARG A 151 -27.09 3.97 34.69
N LEU A 152 -26.55 3.74 35.88
CA LEU A 152 -26.95 2.61 36.72
C LEU A 152 -28.44 2.70 37.12
N LEU A 153 -28.94 3.92 37.40
CA LEU A 153 -30.35 4.16 37.69
C LEU A 153 -31.25 3.91 36.46
N GLU A 154 -30.77 4.23 35.26
CA GLU A 154 -31.50 3.94 34.01
C GLU A 154 -31.61 2.44 33.71
N ILE A 155 -30.53 1.68 33.97
CA ILE A 155 -30.51 0.22 33.78
C ILE A 155 -31.48 -0.47 34.75
N GLY A 156 -31.58 0.02 36.00
CA GLY A 156 -32.45 -0.55 37.02
C GLY A 156 -31.93 -1.87 37.61
N GLU A 157 -32.80 -2.55 38.38
CA GLU A 157 -32.48 -3.86 38.96
C GLU A 157 -32.71 -4.97 37.93
N LEU A 158 -31.67 -5.77 37.69
CA LEU A 158 -31.70 -6.93 36.80
C LEU A 158 -31.72 -8.22 37.62
N SER A 159 -32.22 -9.31 37.02
CA SER A 159 -32.26 -10.64 37.64
C SER A 159 -30.89 -11.10 38.15
N GLU A 160 -30.84 -11.65 39.36
CA GLU A 160 -29.63 -12.20 39.98
C GLU A 160 -28.98 -13.29 39.09
N VAL A 161 -29.80 -14.09 38.41
CA VAL A 161 -29.34 -15.15 37.49
C VAL A 161 -28.64 -14.56 36.26
N LYS A 162 -29.20 -13.50 35.67
CA LYS A 162 -28.60 -12.80 34.52
C LYS A 162 -27.28 -12.13 34.89
N MET A 163 -27.25 -11.52 36.08
CA MET A 163 -26.02 -10.93 36.63
C MET A 163 -24.95 -11.99 36.86
N ALA A 164 -25.29 -13.14 37.45
CA ALA A 164 -24.36 -14.24 37.67
C ALA A 164 -23.81 -14.82 36.36
N TYR A 165 -24.67 -15.03 35.36
CA TYR A 165 -24.25 -15.46 34.02
C TYR A 165 -23.30 -14.44 33.37
N ALA A 166 -23.65 -13.15 33.39
CA ALA A 166 -22.81 -12.09 32.84
C ALA A 166 -21.46 -11.93 33.55
N VAL A 167 -21.39 -12.19 34.86
CA VAL A 167 -20.10 -12.26 35.57
C VAL A 167 -19.30 -13.49 35.13
N GLY A 168 -19.94 -14.64 34.92
CA GLY A 168 -19.28 -15.85 34.41
C GLY A 168 -18.53 -15.60 33.09
N GLU A 169 -19.20 -14.97 32.12
CA GLU A 169 -18.60 -14.58 30.83
C GLU A 169 -17.41 -13.61 31.00
N LEU A 170 -17.48 -12.69 31.96
CA LEU A 170 -16.36 -11.80 32.26
C LEU A 170 -15.19 -12.55 32.91
N LEU A 171 -15.45 -13.56 33.73
CA LEU A 171 -14.41 -14.39 34.36
C LEU A 171 -13.65 -15.25 33.35
N GLU A 172 -14.26 -15.68 32.24
CA GLU A 172 -13.55 -16.41 31.18
C GLU A 172 -12.41 -15.59 30.56
N THR A 173 -12.58 -14.27 30.50
CA THR A 173 -11.61 -13.35 29.89
C THR A 173 -10.78 -12.58 30.91
N THR A 174 -11.09 -12.70 32.20
CA THR A 174 -10.40 -11.98 33.28
C THR A 174 -9.57 -12.95 34.11
N ALA A 175 -8.24 -12.82 34.05
CA ALA A 175 -7.34 -13.62 34.87
C ALA A 175 -7.62 -13.40 36.37
N PRO A 176 -7.55 -14.47 37.20
CA PRO A 176 -7.67 -14.35 38.64
C PRO A 176 -6.67 -13.36 39.23
N SER A 177 -7.12 -12.56 40.20
CA SER A 177 -6.29 -11.55 40.85
C SER A 177 -6.87 -11.15 42.22
N LEU A 178 -6.00 -10.91 43.20
CA LEU A 178 -6.37 -10.30 44.49
C LEU A 178 -6.53 -8.77 44.41
N GLU A 179 -6.17 -8.18 43.27
CA GLU A 179 -6.23 -6.74 43.00
C GLU A 179 -7.04 -6.42 41.73
N GLY A 180 -7.40 -5.15 41.57
CA GLY A 180 -8.09 -4.67 40.38
C GLY A 180 -9.57 -5.04 40.39
N VAL A 181 -10.10 -5.44 39.23
CA VAL A 181 -11.54 -5.65 39.03
C VAL A 181 -11.99 -7.07 39.41
N TYR A 182 -11.07 -8.04 39.45
CA TYR A 182 -11.41 -9.44 39.71
C TYR A 182 -12.12 -9.65 41.06
N PRO A 183 -11.67 -9.07 42.20
CA PRO A 183 -12.36 -9.20 43.48
C PRO A 183 -13.81 -8.68 43.45
N PHE A 184 -14.08 -7.67 42.63
CA PHE A 184 -15.44 -7.13 42.47
C PHE A 184 -16.38 -8.11 41.77
N TYR A 185 -15.88 -8.86 40.77
CA TYR A 185 -16.64 -9.94 40.14
C TYR A 185 -16.94 -11.08 41.11
N ILE A 186 -15.97 -11.43 41.96
CA ILE A 186 -16.15 -12.45 42.99
C ILE A 186 -17.19 -12.02 44.03
N ASP A 187 -17.19 -10.75 44.47
CA ASP A 187 -18.18 -10.22 45.41
C ASP A 187 -19.61 -10.25 44.83
N LEU A 188 -19.77 -9.90 43.54
CA LEU A 188 -21.05 -9.98 42.84
C LEU A 188 -21.64 -11.39 42.77
N LEU A 189 -20.80 -12.42 42.79
CA LEU A 189 -21.21 -13.83 42.73
C LEU A 189 -21.63 -14.39 44.09
N GLY A 190 -21.34 -13.70 45.20
CA GLY A 190 -21.68 -14.13 46.56
C GLY A 190 -21.22 -15.56 46.86
N GLU A 191 -22.13 -16.40 47.37
CA GLU A 191 -21.84 -17.80 47.71
C GLU A 191 -21.38 -18.65 46.51
N ARG A 192 -21.68 -18.25 45.26
CA ARG A 192 -21.22 -18.98 44.06
C ARG A 192 -19.70 -18.87 43.87
N ALA A 193 -19.08 -17.86 44.45
CA ALA A 193 -17.64 -17.59 44.35
C ALA A 193 -16.82 -18.25 45.47
N ASP A 194 -17.47 -18.91 46.44
CA ASP A 194 -16.83 -19.57 47.59
C ASP A 194 -15.58 -20.39 47.26
N PRO A 195 -15.57 -21.21 46.18
CA PRO A 195 -14.38 -21.97 45.79
C PRO A 195 -13.19 -21.06 45.45
N ILE A 196 -13.44 -19.96 44.72
CA ILE A 196 -12.42 -19.00 44.31
C ILE A 196 -11.92 -18.22 45.54
N VAL A 197 -12.82 -17.74 46.40
CA VAL A 197 -12.47 -16.99 47.62
C VAL A 197 -11.53 -17.80 48.52
N LYS A 198 -11.86 -19.07 48.78
CA LYS A 198 -11.04 -19.96 49.63
C LYS A 198 -9.64 -20.20 49.03
N SER A 199 -9.56 -20.42 47.72
CA SER A 199 -8.28 -20.59 47.03
C SER A 199 -7.44 -19.29 47.05
N LEU A 200 -8.08 -18.13 46.84
CA LEU A 200 -7.43 -16.82 46.87
C LEU A 200 -6.91 -16.45 48.27
N GLU A 201 -7.66 -16.73 49.34
CA GLU A 201 -7.21 -16.55 50.73
C GLU A 201 -6.00 -17.44 51.05
N THR A 202 -6.04 -18.69 50.59
CA THR A 202 -4.93 -19.65 50.74
C THR A 202 -3.69 -19.14 50.01
N TYR A 203 -3.85 -18.66 48.77
CA TYR A 203 -2.78 -18.05 48.01
C TYR A 203 -2.22 -16.79 48.69
N ARG A 204 -3.08 -15.88 49.17
CA ARG A 204 -2.65 -14.65 49.87
C ARG A 204 -1.75 -14.98 51.07
N LYS A 205 -2.14 -15.97 51.88
CA LYS A 205 -1.34 -16.38 53.03
C LYS A 205 0.01 -16.96 52.61
N LEU A 206 0.04 -17.79 51.58
CA LEU A 206 1.29 -18.39 51.08
C LEU A 206 2.19 -17.36 50.39
N TYR A 207 1.60 -16.38 49.71
CA TYR A 207 2.29 -15.19 49.18
C TYR A 207 2.99 -14.44 50.31
N GLU A 208 2.29 -14.13 51.40
CA GLU A 208 2.88 -13.48 52.58
C GLU A 208 4.00 -14.33 53.21
N ASP A 209 3.83 -15.66 53.28
CA ASP A 209 4.87 -16.58 53.78
C ASP A 209 6.13 -16.57 52.89
N VAL A 210 6.02 -16.42 51.57
CA VAL A 210 7.19 -16.28 50.66
C VAL A 210 8.02 -15.05 51.02
N PHE A 211 7.38 -13.90 51.20
CA PHE A 211 8.06 -12.66 51.57
C PHE A 211 8.65 -12.72 52.98
N LEU A 212 7.91 -13.30 53.93
CA LEU A 212 8.41 -13.54 55.28
C LEU A 212 9.70 -14.36 55.27
N TYR A 213 9.70 -15.54 54.62
CA TYR A 213 10.88 -16.41 54.60
C TYR A 213 12.01 -15.86 53.74
N ARG A 214 11.72 -15.04 52.72
CA ARG A 214 12.74 -14.28 51.98
C ARG A 214 13.44 -13.31 52.92
N ASP A 215 12.69 -12.53 53.69
CA ASP A 215 13.23 -11.53 54.61
C ASP A 215 13.98 -12.18 55.77
N GLU A 216 13.49 -13.32 56.29
CA GLU A 216 14.23 -14.14 57.26
C GLU A 216 15.55 -14.67 56.67
N THR A 217 15.55 -15.09 55.40
CA THR A 217 16.77 -15.55 54.71
C THR A 217 17.76 -14.39 54.53
N LEU A 218 17.30 -13.22 54.07
CA LEU A 218 18.11 -12.01 53.93
C LEU A 218 18.71 -11.58 55.27
N ASN A 219 17.93 -11.61 56.35
CA ASN A 219 18.41 -11.29 57.69
C ASN A 219 19.44 -12.30 58.21
N SER A 220 19.25 -13.59 57.92
CA SER A 220 20.18 -14.66 58.35
C SER A 220 21.55 -14.58 57.67
N ILE A 221 21.63 -13.97 56.49
CA ILE A 221 22.89 -13.78 55.73
C ILE A 221 23.47 -12.36 55.86
N LYS A 222 22.75 -11.45 56.51
CA LYS A 222 23.11 -10.02 56.59
C LYS A 222 24.48 -9.79 57.21
N GLU A 223 24.77 -10.48 58.30
CA GLU A 223 26.02 -10.38 59.07
C GLU A 223 27.12 -11.35 58.58
N LEU A 224 26.83 -12.18 57.57
CA LEU A 224 27.78 -13.12 56.98
C LEU A 224 28.57 -12.47 55.85
N GLU A 225 29.89 -12.66 55.80
CA GLU A 225 30.76 -12.12 54.74
C GLU A 225 31.25 -13.25 53.83
N PHE A 226 30.92 -13.17 52.52
CA PHE A 226 31.26 -14.20 51.54
C PHE A 226 31.29 -13.67 50.09
N GLU A 227 31.96 -14.42 49.20
CA GLU A 227 32.11 -14.06 47.79
C GLU A 227 30.75 -14.09 47.05
N ASN A 228 30.44 -13.04 46.29
CA ASN A 228 29.18 -12.86 45.53
C ASN A 228 27.91 -12.67 46.39
N LYS A 229 28.03 -12.16 47.63
CA LYS A 229 26.90 -11.77 48.49
C LYS A 229 25.89 -10.85 47.79
N ASP A 230 26.35 -9.84 47.06
CA ASP A 230 25.48 -8.91 46.30
C ASP A 230 24.68 -9.59 45.18
N GLU A 231 25.17 -10.71 44.65
CA GLU A 231 24.45 -11.50 43.65
C GLU A 231 23.37 -12.36 44.30
N VAL A 232 23.64 -12.93 45.46
CA VAL A 232 22.65 -13.67 46.27
C VAL A 232 21.53 -12.75 46.77
N VAL A 233 21.87 -11.56 47.26
CA VAL A 233 20.87 -10.55 47.68
C VAL A 233 19.99 -10.14 46.51
N ARG A 234 20.56 -9.76 45.37
CA ARG A 234 19.79 -9.45 44.15
C ARG A 234 18.91 -10.63 43.69
N SER A 235 19.38 -11.87 43.85
CA SER A 235 18.61 -13.07 43.51
C SER A 235 17.42 -13.30 44.44
N LEU A 236 17.53 -12.94 45.73
CA LEU A 236 16.45 -13.03 46.70
C LEU A 236 15.44 -11.88 46.54
N GLU A 237 15.93 -10.67 46.27
CA GLU A 237 15.08 -9.49 45.97
C GLU A 237 14.33 -9.66 44.65
N SER A 238 14.91 -10.33 43.66
CA SER A 238 14.25 -10.55 42.36
C SER A 238 12.99 -11.40 42.43
N ILE A 239 12.72 -12.10 43.55
CA ILE A 239 11.47 -12.85 43.80
C ILE A 239 10.24 -11.98 43.54
N GLU A 240 10.29 -10.68 43.87
CA GLU A 240 9.20 -9.71 43.62
C GLU A 240 8.78 -9.63 42.14
N ASN A 241 9.67 -9.98 41.21
CA ASN A 241 9.35 -9.97 39.78
C ASN A 241 8.61 -11.23 39.32
N TYR A 242 8.55 -12.28 40.15
CA TYR A 242 8.01 -13.61 39.80
C TYR A 242 6.81 -14.01 40.67
N ILE A 243 6.44 -13.19 41.65
CA ILE A 243 5.23 -13.39 42.45
C ILE A 243 4.60 -12.04 42.74
N SER A 244 3.31 -11.91 42.46
CA SER A 244 2.50 -10.72 42.69
C SER A 244 1.14 -11.12 43.26
N LEU A 245 0.32 -10.15 43.64
CA LEU A 245 -1.06 -10.42 44.04
C LEU A 245 -1.97 -10.87 42.86
N SER A 246 -1.43 -10.91 41.64
CA SER A 246 -2.14 -11.22 40.41
C SER A 246 -1.52 -12.35 39.57
N SER A 247 -0.35 -12.87 39.97
CA SER A 247 0.38 -13.86 39.17
C SER A 247 1.52 -14.52 39.96
N ILE A 248 1.91 -15.72 39.53
CA ILE A 248 3.10 -16.40 40.04
C ILE A 248 3.79 -17.21 38.94
N ASP A 249 5.11 -17.11 38.87
CA ASP A 249 5.95 -17.90 37.95
C ASP A 249 7.15 -18.51 38.68
N TYR A 250 6.83 -19.46 39.56
CA TYR A 250 7.84 -20.26 40.26
C TYR A 250 8.75 -21.04 39.28
N SER A 251 8.21 -21.48 38.14
CA SER A 251 8.98 -22.21 37.13
C SER A 251 10.08 -21.38 36.50
N GLU A 252 9.80 -20.15 36.11
CA GLU A 252 10.80 -19.25 35.53
C GLU A 252 11.80 -18.79 36.58
N TRP A 253 11.37 -18.42 37.79
CA TRP A 253 12.30 -18.10 38.88
C TRP A 253 13.28 -19.26 39.17
N ARG A 254 12.79 -20.51 39.09
CA ARG A 254 13.60 -21.73 39.23
C ARG A 254 14.53 -22.00 38.04
N ARG A 255 14.12 -21.64 36.81
CA ARG A 255 14.87 -21.88 35.56
C ARG A 255 15.96 -20.85 35.32
N VAL A 256 15.68 -19.59 35.64
CA VAL A 256 16.64 -18.49 35.63
C VAL A 256 17.74 -18.81 36.65
N GLU A 257 18.98 -18.38 36.38
CA GLU A 257 20.17 -18.74 37.16
C GLU A 257 20.10 -18.40 38.67
N TRP A 258 19.08 -17.66 39.12
CA TRP A 258 18.84 -17.23 40.50
C TRP A 258 18.84 -18.34 41.54
N LEU A 259 18.05 -19.41 41.37
CA LEU A 259 18.03 -20.52 42.34
C LEU A 259 19.38 -21.26 42.41
N ARG A 260 20.11 -21.31 41.29
CA ARG A 260 21.45 -21.91 41.24
C ARG A 260 22.48 -21.01 41.94
N VAL A 261 22.39 -19.71 41.74
CA VAL A 261 23.23 -18.69 42.41
C VAL A 261 23.04 -18.78 43.93
N ILE A 262 21.80 -18.74 44.41
CA ILE A 262 21.48 -18.82 45.86
C ILE A 262 22.03 -20.12 46.45
N ASN A 263 21.76 -21.28 45.84
CA ASN A 263 22.19 -22.56 46.39
C ASN A 263 23.70 -22.81 46.28
N ARG A 264 24.35 -22.31 45.23
CA ARG A 264 25.80 -22.48 45.05
C ARG A 264 26.56 -21.71 46.12
N TYR A 265 26.32 -20.40 46.21
CA TYR A 265 27.10 -19.54 47.09
C TYR A 265 26.74 -19.73 48.57
N LEU A 266 25.47 -19.99 48.91
CA LEU A 266 25.12 -20.25 50.31
C LEU A 266 25.61 -21.61 50.82
N ARG A 267 25.75 -22.64 49.97
CA ARG A 267 26.34 -23.93 50.38
C ARG A 267 27.83 -23.82 50.71
N ASP A 268 28.55 -22.98 49.99
CA ASP A 268 29.97 -22.74 50.24
C ASP A 268 30.15 -22.07 51.62
N VAL A 269 29.29 -21.13 51.98
CA VAL A 269 29.26 -20.48 53.30
C VAL A 269 28.84 -21.43 54.40
N GLU A 270 27.78 -22.21 54.19
CA GLU A 270 27.27 -23.22 55.13
C GLU A 270 28.35 -24.22 55.59
N SER A 271 29.27 -24.58 54.69
CA SER A 271 30.37 -25.51 55.01
C SER A 271 31.37 -24.98 56.03
N THR A 272 31.34 -23.68 56.32
CA THR A 272 32.25 -22.98 57.24
C THR A 272 31.60 -22.63 58.59
N MET A 273 30.29 -22.87 58.74
CA MET A 273 29.50 -22.50 59.92
C MET A 273 29.38 -23.66 60.92
N PRO A 274 29.13 -23.40 62.23
CA PRO A 274 28.74 -24.42 63.19
C PRO A 274 27.45 -25.13 62.75
N GLN A 275 27.34 -26.45 63.00
CA GLN A 275 26.22 -27.27 62.55
C GLN A 275 24.84 -26.68 62.91
N ALA A 276 24.69 -26.09 64.11
CA ALA A 276 23.44 -25.49 64.55
C ALA A 276 23.00 -24.28 63.71
N GLU A 277 23.96 -23.47 63.24
CA GLU A 277 23.69 -22.29 62.40
C GLU A 277 23.49 -22.70 60.93
N GLN A 278 24.21 -23.73 60.47
CA GLN A 278 23.99 -24.35 59.17
C GLN A 278 22.57 -24.92 59.06
N ASP A 279 22.12 -25.66 60.09
CA ASP A 279 20.79 -26.25 60.13
C ASP A 279 19.69 -25.16 60.17
N ALA A 280 19.96 -24.03 60.85
CA ALA A 280 19.05 -22.89 60.91
C ALA A 280 18.91 -22.18 59.54
N LEU A 281 20.03 -21.84 58.89
CA LEU A 281 20.04 -21.19 57.58
C LEU A 281 19.42 -22.08 56.49
N ASN A 282 19.78 -23.36 56.49
CA ASN A 282 19.19 -24.34 55.57
C ASN A 282 17.70 -24.53 55.84
N GLY A 283 17.28 -24.48 57.11
CA GLY A 283 15.87 -24.55 57.51
C GLY A 283 15.02 -23.40 56.97
N VAL A 284 15.47 -22.15 57.12
CA VAL A 284 14.76 -20.96 56.60
C VAL A 284 14.74 -20.96 55.07
N ARG A 285 15.85 -21.31 54.42
CA ARG A 285 15.93 -21.43 52.95
C ARG A 285 14.99 -22.50 52.39
N THR A 286 14.90 -23.65 53.07
CA THR A 286 13.97 -24.72 52.69
C THR A 286 12.53 -24.25 52.81
N LYS A 287 12.18 -23.55 53.89
CA LYS A 287 10.86 -22.94 54.07
C LYS A 287 10.51 -21.93 52.97
N LEU A 288 11.47 -21.11 52.53
CA LEU A 288 11.27 -20.19 51.40
C LEU A 288 10.95 -20.94 50.09
N TYR A 289 11.69 -22.01 49.78
CA TYR A 289 11.44 -22.79 48.57
C TYR A 289 10.12 -23.53 48.63
N ASP A 290 9.80 -24.12 49.78
CA ASP A 290 8.56 -24.83 50.00
C ASP A 290 7.35 -23.89 49.99
N SER A 291 7.46 -22.69 50.57
CA SER A 291 6.40 -21.68 50.52
C SER A 291 6.19 -21.14 49.11
N PHE A 292 7.25 -20.91 48.34
CA PHE A 292 7.13 -20.41 46.96
C PHE A 292 6.53 -21.48 46.03
N ARG A 293 6.94 -22.73 46.21
CA ARG A 293 6.31 -23.86 45.52
C ARG A 293 4.83 -24.02 45.92
N ALA A 294 4.53 -23.95 47.21
CA ALA A 294 3.16 -24.06 47.72
C ALA A 294 2.27 -22.92 47.21
N ALA A 295 2.79 -21.68 47.15
CA ALA A 295 2.09 -20.56 46.54
C ALA A 295 1.81 -20.82 45.05
N GLY A 296 2.76 -21.42 44.32
CA GLY A 296 2.59 -21.80 42.91
C GLY A 296 1.54 -22.90 42.71
N ASP A 297 1.50 -23.88 43.61
CA ASP A 297 0.48 -24.94 43.58
C ASP A 297 -0.91 -24.38 43.98
N ALA A 298 -0.97 -23.50 44.97
CA ALA A 298 -2.22 -22.81 45.37
C ALA A 298 -2.76 -21.88 44.26
N TRP A 299 -1.90 -21.24 43.48
CA TRP A 299 -2.36 -20.44 42.33
C TRP A 299 -3.02 -21.29 41.24
N LYS A 300 -2.53 -22.51 41.00
CA LYS A 300 -3.23 -23.45 40.10
C LYS A 300 -4.60 -23.84 40.63
N GLU A 301 -4.74 -23.94 41.95
CA GLU A 301 -6.06 -24.17 42.58
C GLU A 301 -6.98 -22.95 42.43
N VAL A 302 -6.45 -21.73 42.41
CA VAL A 302 -7.20 -20.50 42.07
C VAL A 302 -7.67 -20.57 40.61
N GLU A 303 -6.79 -20.87 39.67
CA GLU A 303 -7.13 -21.00 38.23
C GLU A 303 -8.19 -22.09 38.01
N ALA A 304 -8.01 -23.26 38.61
CA ALA A 304 -8.97 -24.37 38.50
C ALA A 304 -10.32 -24.04 39.16
N ALA A 305 -10.33 -23.32 40.29
CA ALA A 305 -11.56 -22.88 40.93
C ALA A 305 -12.29 -21.83 40.06
N ALA A 306 -11.55 -20.90 39.47
CA ALA A 306 -12.08 -19.88 38.56
C ALA A 306 -12.69 -20.51 37.30
N GLU A 307 -11.97 -21.43 36.65
CA GLU A 307 -12.45 -22.16 35.49
C GLU A 307 -13.72 -22.95 35.81
N LYS A 308 -13.73 -23.67 36.95
CA LYS A 308 -14.89 -24.45 37.38
C LYS A 308 -16.12 -23.56 37.63
N VAL A 309 -15.97 -22.46 38.37
CA VAL A 309 -17.08 -21.53 38.63
C VAL A 309 -17.58 -20.91 37.32
N SER A 310 -16.67 -20.58 36.40
CA SER A 310 -17.05 -20.10 35.07
C SER A 310 -17.89 -21.12 34.29
N GLN A 311 -17.48 -22.40 34.30
CA GLN A 311 -18.24 -23.50 33.70
C GLN A 311 -19.60 -23.71 34.40
N ASP A 312 -19.65 -23.65 35.73
CA ASP A 312 -20.90 -23.79 36.47
C ASP A 312 -21.86 -22.63 36.16
N LEU A 313 -21.34 -21.43 35.86
CA LEU A 313 -22.12 -20.26 35.45
C LEU A 313 -22.55 -20.31 33.98
N SER A 314 -21.79 -20.93 33.07
CA SER A 314 -22.26 -21.11 31.69
C SER A 314 -23.44 -22.07 31.59
N LEU A 315 -23.57 -23.02 32.55
CA LEU A 315 -24.71 -23.92 32.64
C LEU A 315 -26.03 -23.24 33.01
N ILE A 316 -26.01 -22.03 33.57
CA ILE A 316 -27.24 -21.25 33.87
C ILE A 316 -27.66 -20.35 32.70
N ALA A 317 -27.04 -20.47 31.52
CA ALA A 317 -27.41 -19.69 30.33
C ALA A 317 -28.89 -19.84 29.97
N GLU A 318 -29.43 -21.06 30.04
CA GLU A 318 -30.86 -21.32 29.75
C GLU A 318 -31.78 -20.62 30.75
N GLU A 319 -31.41 -20.60 32.04
CA GLU A 319 -32.13 -19.89 33.09
C GLU A 319 -31.99 -18.36 32.95
N ALA A 320 -30.84 -17.90 32.46
CA ALA A 320 -30.55 -16.49 32.26
C ALA A 320 -31.31 -15.91 31.07
N PHE A 321 -31.35 -16.57 29.92
CA PHE A 321 -32.00 -16.04 28.71
C PHE A 321 -33.45 -16.51 28.52
N GLY A 322 -33.86 -17.59 29.17
CA GLY A 322 -35.18 -18.18 29.03
C GLY A 322 -35.27 -19.20 27.88
N PRO A 323 -36.30 -20.06 27.90
CA PRO A 323 -36.46 -21.14 26.92
C PRO A 323 -36.69 -20.64 25.49
N GLU A 324 -37.34 -19.49 25.31
CA GLU A 324 -37.63 -18.89 23.99
C GLU A 324 -36.34 -18.44 23.27
N TYR A 325 -35.36 -17.90 24.01
CA TYR A 325 -34.06 -17.53 23.45
C TYR A 325 -33.25 -18.79 23.05
N HIS A 326 -33.30 -19.85 23.87
CA HIS A 326 -32.61 -21.10 23.56
C HIS A 326 -33.18 -21.75 22.29
N GLU A 327 -34.52 -21.79 22.18
CA GLU A 327 -35.19 -22.27 20.98
C GLU A 327 -34.85 -21.40 19.75
N TYR A 328 -34.79 -20.07 19.91
CA TYR A 328 -34.35 -19.15 18.85
C TYR A 328 -32.92 -19.43 18.38
N ALA A 329 -31.98 -19.60 19.32
CA ALA A 329 -30.59 -19.87 19.01
C ALA A 329 -30.42 -21.21 18.28
N SER A 330 -31.07 -22.28 18.78
CA SER A 330 -31.04 -23.60 18.14
C SER A 330 -31.66 -23.59 16.75
N ALA A 331 -32.80 -22.91 16.56
CA ALA A 331 -33.44 -22.80 15.25
C ALA A 331 -32.59 -21.99 14.25
N THR A 332 -31.88 -20.96 14.73
CA THR A 332 -30.96 -20.15 13.91
C THR A 332 -29.74 -20.95 13.47
N GLU A 333 -29.16 -21.76 14.36
CA GLU A 333 -28.05 -22.66 14.03
C GLU A 333 -28.49 -23.71 13.01
N GLU A 334 -29.66 -24.33 13.22
CA GLU A 334 -30.21 -25.32 12.31
C GLU A 334 -30.51 -24.72 10.92
N LEU A 335 -31.05 -23.49 10.87
CA LEU A 335 -31.27 -22.77 9.60
C LEU A 335 -29.95 -22.54 8.86
N GLY A 336 -28.89 -22.13 9.57
CA GLY A 336 -27.58 -21.94 8.95
C GLY A 336 -26.99 -23.21 8.34
N VAL A 337 -27.23 -24.38 8.94
CA VAL A 337 -26.85 -25.67 8.36
C VAL A 337 -27.67 -25.97 7.10
N VAL A 338 -28.98 -25.74 7.14
CA VAL A 338 -29.89 -25.96 6.00
C VAL A 338 -29.54 -25.04 4.82
N GLU A 339 -29.26 -23.76 5.06
CA GLU A 339 -28.85 -22.80 4.02
C GLU A 339 -27.50 -23.19 3.39
N ALA A 340 -26.55 -23.72 4.18
CA ALA A 340 -25.28 -24.20 3.66
C ALA A 340 -25.44 -25.46 2.79
N ASP A 341 -26.29 -26.39 3.19
CA ASP A 341 -26.65 -27.57 2.39
C ASP A 341 -27.39 -27.15 1.10
N GLU A 342 -28.29 -26.17 1.18
CA GLU A 342 -28.99 -25.59 0.01
C GLU A 342 -28.00 -25.01 -1.01
N GLU A 343 -27.04 -24.19 -0.56
CA GLU A 343 -26.01 -23.61 -1.44
C GLU A 343 -25.15 -24.70 -2.10
N ALA A 344 -24.78 -25.75 -1.35
CA ALA A 344 -24.01 -26.87 -1.86
C ALA A 344 -24.78 -27.64 -2.96
N VAL A 345 -26.06 -27.91 -2.74
CA VAL A 345 -26.94 -28.58 -3.71
C VAL A 345 -27.18 -27.70 -4.94
N GLN A 346 -27.43 -26.39 -4.77
CA GLN A 346 -27.58 -25.46 -5.89
C GLN A 346 -26.32 -25.40 -6.77
N LYS A 347 -25.13 -25.39 -6.16
CA LYS A 347 -23.86 -25.40 -6.89
C LYS A 347 -23.63 -26.72 -7.65
N ALA A 348 -23.96 -27.85 -7.03
CA ALA A 348 -23.92 -29.14 -7.70
C ALA A 348 -24.88 -29.16 -8.89
N LEU A 349 -26.12 -28.70 -8.68
CA LEU A 349 -27.15 -28.61 -9.71
C LEU A 349 -26.71 -27.76 -10.90
N ALA A 350 -26.16 -26.57 -10.66
CA ALA A 350 -25.64 -25.69 -11.72
C ALA A 350 -24.51 -26.35 -12.54
N THR A 351 -23.68 -27.17 -11.89
CA THR A 351 -22.61 -27.92 -12.56
C THR A 351 -23.18 -28.99 -13.48
N TYR A 352 -24.15 -29.77 -13.00
CA TYR A 352 -24.81 -30.79 -13.82
C TYR A 352 -25.67 -30.18 -14.94
N GLU A 353 -26.36 -29.07 -14.70
CA GLU A 353 -27.11 -28.35 -15.74
C GLU A 353 -26.18 -27.79 -16.84
N SER A 354 -25.00 -27.29 -16.48
CA SER A 354 -23.99 -26.88 -17.45
C SER A 354 -23.47 -28.08 -18.26
N ALA A 355 -23.26 -29.22 -17.62
CA ALA A 355 -22.84 -30.45 -18.30
C ALA A 355 -23.91 -30.96 -19.28
N LEU A 356 -25.20 -30.86 -18.92
CA LEU A 356 -26.30 -31.17 -19.85
C LEU A 356 -26.26 -30.26 -21.09
N ALA A 357 -26.07 -28.95 -20.89
CA ALA A 357 -26.01 -28.00 -22.00
C ALA A 357 -24.83 -28.29 -22.96
N GLU A 358 -23.64 -28.63 -22.43
CA GLU A 358 -22.49 -29.01 -23.26
C GLU A 358 -22.73 -30.31 -24.05
N LEU A 359 -23.41 -31.29 -23.44
CA LEU A 359 -23.81 -32.53 -24.11
C LEU A 359 -24.87 -32.27 -25.20
N GLU A 360 -25.84 -31.38 -24.95
CA GLU A 360 -26.82 -30.95 -25.96
C GLU A 360 -26.15 -30.26 -27.15
N ASP A 361 -25.20 -29.34 -26.92
CA ASP A 361 -24.40 -28.70 -27.97
C ASP A 361 -23.63 -29.75 -28.80
N SER A 362 -23.12 -30.81 -28.17
CA SER A 362 -22.42 -31.90 -28.87
C SER A 362 -23.32 -32.63 -29.87
N PHE A 363 -24.61 -32.78 -29.53
CA PHE A 363 -25.62 -33.38 -30.41
C PHE A 363 -25.90 -32.49 -31.63
N GLU A 364 -25.97 -31.17 -31.44
CA GLU A 364 -26.12 -30.21 -32.54
C GLU A 364 -24.93 -30.23 -33.50
N VAL A 365 -23.70 -30.40 -33.00
CA VAL A 365 -22.49 -30.46 -33.83
C VAL A 365 -22.45 -31.72 -34.71
N ALA A 366 -22.98 -32.84 -34.22
CA ALA A 366 -23.03 -34.09 -34.98
C ALA A 366 -24.07 -34.07 -36.11
N LEU A 367 -25.14 -33.30 -35.93
CA LEU A 367 -26.32 -33.29 -36.80
C LEU A 367 -26.02 -32.95 -38.28
N PRO A 368 -25.22 -31.91 -38.63
CA PRO A 368 -24.88 -31.61 -40.02
C PRO A 368 -24.20 -32.75 -40.75
N THR A 369 -23.35 -33.52 -40.06
CA THR A 369 -22.64 -34.64 -40.68
C THR A 369 -23.60 -35.80 -40.92
N ILE A 370 -24.46 -36.13 -39.95
CA ILE A 370 -25.52 -37.12 -40.12
C ILE A 370 -26.42 -36.75 -41.30
N LEU A 371 -26.86 -35.49 -41.39
CA LEU A 371 -27.68 -35.00 -42.49
C LEU A 371 -26.96 -35.06 -43.84
N SER A 372 -25.67 -34.71 -43.89
CA SER A 372 -24.81 -34.80 -45.07
C SER A 372 -24.69 -36.24 -45.56
N GLU A 373 -24.33 -37.18 -44.67
CA GLU A 373 -24.14 -38.58 -45.04
C GLU A 373 -25.46 -39.25 -45.40
N LYS A 374 -26.55 -38.93 -44.72
CA LYS A 374 -27.91 -39.33 -45.11
C LYS A 374 -28.23 -38.92 -46.54
N ARG A 375 -28.00 -37.65 -46.91
CA ARG A 375 -28.25 -37.14 -48.27
C ARG A 375 -27.40 -37.87 -49.31
N LYS A 376 -26.12 -38.14 -49.02
CA LYS A 376 -25.24 -38.88 -49.93
C LYS A 376 -25.74 -40.30 -50.16
N LEU A 377 -26.09 -41.02 -49.09
CA LEU A 377 -26.59 -42.39 -49.18
C LEU A 377 -27.93 -42.44 -49.92
N SER A 378 -28.89 -41.58 -49.58
CA SER A 378 -30.19 -41.49 -50.26
C SER A 378 -30.05 -41.19 -51.77
N ALA A 379 -29.13 -40.30 -52.16
CA ALA A 379 -28.88 -39.96 -53.57
C ALA A 379 -28.26 -41.11 -54.39
N LEU A 380 -27.59 -42.08 -53.75
CA LEU A 380 -27.05 -43.26 -54.42
C LEU A 380 -28.10 -44.32 -54.73
N ILE A 381 -29.23 -44.32 -54.02
CA ILE A 381 -30.23 -45.38 -54.15
C ILE A 381 -30.80 -45.45 -55.58
N PRO A 382 -31.33 -44.38 -56.20
CA PRO A 382 -31.93 -44.45 -57.53
C PRO A 382 -30.98 -44.95 -58.65
N PRO A 383 -29.73 -44.45 -58.79
CA PRO A 383 -28.83 -44.95 -59.82
C PRO A 383 -28.44 -46.43 -59.61
N LEU A 384 -28.27 -46.87 -58.35
CA LEU A 384 -27.96 -48.27 -58.05
C LEU A 384 -29.16 -49.20 -58.30
N GLN A 385 -30.38 -48.75 -57.98
CA GLN A 385 -31.62 -49.47 -58.33
C GLN A 385 -31.74 -49.71 -59.84
N ILE A 386 -31.40 -48.72 -60.66
CA ILE A 386 -31.41 -48.85 -62.12
C ILE A 386 -30.41 -49.91 -62.57
N VAL A 387 -29.21 -49.96 -61.98
CA VAL A 387 -28.20 -50.97 -62.31
C VAL A 387 -28.70 -52.38 -61.94
N ILE A 388 -29.25 -52.55 -60.74
CA ILE A 388 -29.82 -53.83 -60.27
C ILE A 388 -30.93 -54.31 -61.23
N SER A 389 -31.79 -53.40 -61.71
CA SER A 389 -32.93 -53.74 -62.59
C SER A 389 -32.54 -54.19 -64.00
N LYS A 390 -31.33 -53.86 -64.48
CA LYS A 390 -30.90 -54.10 -65.87
C LYS A 390 -30.18 -55.44 -66.10
N GLY A 391 -29.78 -56.15 -65.05
CA GLY A 391 -29.03 -57.42 -65.16
C GLY A 391 -27.56 -57.22 -65.58
N VAL A 392 -26.66 -58.11 -65.14
CA VAL A 392 -25.20 -57.88 -65.16
C VAL A 392 -24.50 -58.75 -66.22
N GLU A 393 -23.56 -58.17 -66.99
CA GLU A 393 -22.56 -58.88 -67.82
C GLU A 393 -21.27 -59.13 -67.00
N GLU A 394 -20.65 -60.31 -67.13
CA GLU A 394 -19.53 -60.84 -66.31
C GLU A 394 -18.34 -59.88 -66.07
N PHE A 395 -17.94 -59.66 -64.80
CA PHE A 395 -16.70 -58.95 -64.42
C PHE A 395 -16.12 -59.39 -63.05
N THR A 396 -14.93 -58.85 -62.71
CA THR A 396 -13.86 -59.40 -61.85
C THR A 396 -14.12 -59.48 -60.32
N ALA A 397 -13.64 -60.57 -59.69
CA ALA A 397 -13.81 -60.94 -58.27
C ALA A 397 -13.25 -59.97 -57.21
N VAL A 398 -12.39 -59.00 -57.57
CA VAL A 398 -11.78 -58.05 -56.62
C VAL A 398 -12.77 -56.96 -56.18
N SER A 399 -13.72 -56.60 -57.04
CA SER A 399 -14.76 -55.58 -56.74
C SER A 399 -15.80 -56.07 -55.73
N GLU A 400 -16.11 -57.37 -55.77
CA GLU A 400 -17.11 -58.03 -54.92
C GLU A 400 -16.68 -58.09 -53.44
N ALA A 401 -15.42 -58.42 -53.17
CA ALA A 401 -14.89 -58.47 -51.80
C ALA A 401 -14.86 -57.09 -51.13
N ARG A 402 -14.49 -56.03 -51.87
CA ARG A 402 -14.48 -54.64 -51.39
C ARG A 402 -15.89 -54.15 -51.09
N LEU A 403 -16.85 -54.45 -51.97
CA LEU A 403 -18.27 -54.11 -51.78
C LEU A 403 -18.87 -54.81 -50.56
N LYS A 404 -18.58 -56.11 -50.39
CA LYS A 404 -19.08 -56.88 -49.25
C LYS A 404 -18.60 -56.30 -47.92
N SER A 405 -17.32 -55.94 -47.83
CA SER A 405 -16.75 -55.25 -46.66
C SER A 405 -17.44 -53.91 -46.38
N SER A 406 -17.65 -53.08 -47.41
CA SER A 406 -18.34 -51.79 -47.25
C SER A 406 -19.79 -51.96 -46.77
N LEU A 407 -20.50 -52.97 -47.25
CA LEU A 407 -21.87 -53.26 -46.84
C LEU A 407 -21.96 -53.89 -45.45
N ASP A 408 -20.96 -54.68 -45.04
CA ASP A 408 -20.83 -55.15 -43.65
C ASP A 408 -20.63 -53.97 -42.69
N GLU A 409 -19.88 -52.94 -43.09
CA GLU A 409 -19.73 -51.71 -42.29
C GLU A 409 -21.02 -50.86 -42.25
N VAL A 410 -21.83 -50.86 -43.32
CA VAL A 410 -23.19 -50.26 -43.31
C VAL A 410 -24.08 -50.97 -42.30
N ASP A 411 -24.07 -52.32 -42.27
CA ASP A 411 -24.84 -53.11 -41.31
C ASP A 411 -24.41 -52.81 -39.86
N SER A 412 -23.10 -52.67 -39.63
CA SER A 412 -22.55 -52.30 -38.32
C SER A 412 -23.00 -50.90 -37.88
N ALA A 413 -22.85 -49.89 -38.75
CA ALA A 413 -23.29 -48.52 -38.47
C ALA A 413 -24.80 -48.44 -38.22
N ARG A 414 -25.61 -49.18 -39.00
CA ARG A 414 -27.06 -49.28 -38.83
C ARG A 414 -27.43 -49.88 -37.47
N LYS A 415 -26.72 -50.92 -37.02
CA LYS A 415 -26.94 -51.52 -35.69
C LYS A 415 -26.66 -50.52 -34.56
N THR A 416 -25.55 -49.78 -34.64
CA THR A 416 -25.23 -48.73 -33.66
C THR A 416 -26.31 -47.66 -33.64
N ILE A 417 -26.74 -47.16 -34.80
CA ILE A 417 -27.83 -46.18 -34.89
C ILE A 417 -29.11 -46.69 -34.22
N GLY A 418 -29.48 -47.97 -34.45
CA GLY A 418 -30.66 -48.56 -33.82
C GLY A 418 -30.61 -48.59 -32.29
N LEU A 419 -29.43 -48.80 -31.69
CA LEU A 419 -29.25 -48.72 -30.23
C LEU A 419 -29.40 -47.27 -29.72
N LEU A 420 -28.80 -46.31 -30.43
CA LEU A 420 -28.90 -44.89 -30.08
C LEU A 420 -30.35 -44.39 -30.12
N GLN A 421 -31.14 -44.83 -31.10
CA GLN A 421 -32.55 -44.47 -31.21
C GLN A 421 -33.39 -44.89 -30.00
N GLN A 422 -33.06 -46.03 -29.38
CA GLN A 422 -33.77 -46.50 -28.19
C GLN A 422 -33.53 -45.57 -27.00
N GLN A 423 -32.29 -45.11 -26.81
CA GLN A 423 -31.91 -44.20 -25.72
C GLN A 423 -32.46 -42.77 -25.96
N LEU A 424 -32.46 -42.32 -27.21
CA LEU A 424 -32.96 -41.00 -27.61
C LEU A 424 -34.49 -40.87 -27.49
N ALA A 425 -35.24 -41.96 -27.47
CA ALA A 425 -36.70 -41.93 -27.42
C ALA A 425 -37.25 -41.34 -26.11
N GLU A 426 -36.47 -41.38 -25.03
CA GLU A 426 -36.85 -40.89 -23.71
C GLU A 426 -36.40 -39.44 -23.46
N MET A 427 -35.70 -38.81 -24.41
CA MET A 427 -35.12 -37.48 -24.27
C MET A 427 -35.99 -36.40 -24.95
N GLN A 428 -36.31 -35.32 -24.22
CA GLN A 428 -37.18 -34.25 -24.74
C GLN A 428 -36.49 -33.29 -25.73
N ASN A 429 -35.19 -33.02 -25.54
CA ASN A 429 -34.47 -31.96 -26.27
C ASN A 429 -33.69 -32.45 -27.52
N VAL A 430 -33.81 -33.73 -27.88
CA VAL A 430 -32.93 -34.38 -28.89
C VAL A 430 -33.72 -34.86 -30.11
N GLN A 431 -34.90 -34.27 -30.34
CA GLN A 431 -35.89 -34.75 -31.29
C GLN A 431 -35.44 -34.65 -32.76
N GLU A 432 -34.68 -33.62 -33.12
CA GLU A 432 -34.16 -33.43 -34.48
C GLU A 432 -33.06 -34.45 -34.84
N LEU A 433 -32.16 -34.73 -33.89
CA LEU A 433 -31.14 -35.76 -34.03
C LEU A 433 -31.78 -37.15 -34.09
N SER A 434 -32.73 -37.43 -33.21
CA SER A 434 -33.50 -38.69 -33.20
C SER A 434 -34.21 -38.94 -34.52
N SER A 435 -34.91 -37.93 -35.06
CA SER A 435 -35.56 -38.00 -36.37
C SER A 435 -34.55 -38.24 -37.50
N SER A 436 -33.42 -37.53 -37.48
CA SER A 436 -32.40 -37.62 -38.53
C SER A 436 -31.69 -38.98 -38.55
N LEU A 437 -31.40 -39.54 -37.37
CA LEU A 437 -30.86 -40.89 -37.22
C LEU A 437 -31.87 -41.95 -37.67
N SER A 438 -33.17 -41.75 -37.41
CA SER A 438 -34.23 -42.64 -37.89
C SER A 438 -34.32 -42.70 -39.40
N GLU A 439 -34.23 -41.55 -40.07
CA GLU A 439 -34.24 -41.51 -41.53
C GLU A 439 -32.96 -42.15 -42.10
N LEU A 440 -31.79 -41.86 -41.52
CA LEU A 440 -30.51 -42.48 -41.92
C LEU A 440 -30.54 -44.01 -41.74
N PHE A 441 -31.12 -44.51 -40.66
CA PHE A 441 -31.32 -45.95 -40.41
C PHE A 441 -32.17 -46.59 -41.53
N GLY A 442 -33.22 -45.90 -41.98
CA GLY A 442 -34.07 -46.33 -43.09
C GLY A 442 -33.33 -46.37 -44.43
N GLU A 443 -32.54 -45.33 -44.74
CA GLU A 443 -31.74 -45.28 -45.97
C GLU A 443 -30.69 -46.41 -46.01
N MET A 444 -30.02 -46.69 -44.88
CA MET A 444 -29.08 -47.80 -44.75
C MET A 444 -29.72 -49.17 -44.90
N ALA A 445 -30.99 -49.33 -44.50
CA ALA A 445 -31.73 -50.58 -44.65
C ALA A 445 -31.81 -51.03 -46.11
N TRP A 446 -32.00 -50.08 -47.04
CA TRP A 446 -32.07 -50.40 -48.47
C TRP A 446 -30.77 -51.06 -48.98
N PHE A 447 -29.60 -50.56 -48.56
CA PHE A 447 -28.31 -51.14 -48.93
C PHE A 447 -28.09 -52.53 -48.32
N SER A 448 -28.53 -52.72 -47.07
CA SER A 448 -28.51 -54.01 -46.37
C SER A 448 -29.37 -55.06 -47.08
N ASP A 449 -30.60 -54.69 -47.44
CA ASP A 449 -31.58 -55.58 -48.07
C ASP A 449 -31.20 -55.95 -49.52
N ASN A 450 -30.46 -55.09 -50.21
CA ASN A 450 -30.04 -55.29 -51.61
C ASN A 450 -28.58 -55.77 -51.74
N LYS A 451 -27.97 -56.25 -50.66
CA LYS A 451 -26.55 -56.63 -50.57
C LYS A 451 -26.12 -57.68 -51.59
N GLU A 452 -26.89 -58.74 -51.77
CA GLU A 452 -26.60 -59.79 -52.76
C GLU A 452 -26.75 -59.28 -54.21
N ALA A 453 -27.77 -58.46 -54.46
CA ALA A 453 -28.02 -57.87 -55.77
C ALA A 453 -26.92 -56.87 -56.18
N LEU A 454 -26.43 -56.07 -55.23
CA LEU A 454 -25.29 -55.18 -55.42
C LEU A 454 -23.99 -55.96 -55.62
N ALA A 455 -23.77 -57.03 -54.85
CA ALA A 455 -22.60 -57.91 -54.98
C ALA A 455 -22.51 -58.51 -56.38
N ASN A 456 -23.63 -58.99 -56.91
CA ASN A 456 -23.71 -59.52 -58.27
C ASN A 456 -23.44 -58.45 -59.35
N ALA A 457 -23.62 -57.16 -59.05
CA ALA A 457 -23.42 -56.02 -59.95
C ALA A 457 -22.10 -55.26 -59.75
N SER A 458 -21.17 -55.79 -58.95
CA SER A 458 -19.95 -55.09 -58.50
C SER A 458 -19.01 -54.63 -59.63
N GLY A 459 -19.08 -55.27 -60.80
CA GLY A 459 -18.32 -54.90 -62.00
C GLY A 459 -18.84 -53.67 -62.74
N ASN A 460 -20.02 -53.15 -62.40
CA ASN A 460 -20.58 -51.96 -63.02
C ASN A 460 -19.89 -50.68 -62.50
N SER A 461 -19.50 -49.79 -63.42
CA SER A 461 -18.78 -48.56 -63.06
C SER A 461 -19.57 -47.64 -62.10
N GLU A 462 -20.90 -47.67 -62.14
CA GLU A 462 -21.74 -46.88 -61.23
C GLU A 462 -21.82 -47.51 -59.83
N VAL A 463 -21.78 -48.85 -59.73
CA VAL A 463 -21.68 -49.57 -58.46
C VAL A 463 -20.31 -49.33 -57.82
N SER A 464 -19.24 -49.36 -58.63
CA SER A 464 -17.88 -49.08 -58.16
C SER A 464 -17.71 -47.64 -57.62
N LYS A 465 -18.27 -46.62 -58.29
CA LYS A 465 -18.30 -45.24 -57.78
C LYS A 465 -19.18 -45.12 -56.54
N GLY A 466 -20.32 -45.83 -56.51
CA GLY A 466 -21.21 -45.89 -55.35
C GLY A 466 -20.52 -46.44 -54.11
N ILE A 467 -19.67 -47.46 -54.25
CA ILE A 467 -18.85 -48.03 -53.16
C ILE A 467 -17.93 -46.97 -52.55
N ASP A 468 -17.30 -46.12 -53.36
CA ASP A 468 -16.43 -45.06 -52.84
C ASP A 468 -17.22 -44.03 -52.03
N VAL A 469 -18.44 -43.67 -52.46
CA VAL A 469 -19.32 -42.76 -51.71
C VAL A 469 -19.85 -43.41 -50.42
N ILE A 470 -20.22 -44.70 -50.46
CA ILE A 470 -20.62 -45.47 -49.27
C ILE A 470 -19.46 -45.52 -48.27
N ASN A 471 -18.25 -45.85 -48.71
CA ASN A 471 -17.07 -45.89 -47.84
C ASN A 471 -16.76 -44.53 -47.20
N ILE A 472 -16.92 -43.42 -47.95
CA ILE A 472 -16.75 -42.08 -47.40
C ILE A 472 -17.82 -41.79 -46.34
N ALA A 473 -19.08 -42.11 -46.63
CA ALA A 473 -20.19 -41.88 -45.70
C ALA A 473 -20.04 -42.71 -44.41
N ILE A 474 -19.68 -43.98 -44.54
CA ILE A 474 -19.42 -44.88 -43.42
C ILE A 474 -18.16 -44.49 -42.65
N SER A 475 -17.11 -44.01 -43.31
CA SER A 475 -15.92 -43.50 -42.62
C SER A 475 -16.22 -42.25 -41.80
N ASN A 476 -17.11 -41.39 -42.27
CA ASN A 476 -17.56 -40.21 -41.52
C ASN A 476 -18.47 -40.61 -40.35
N LEU A 477 -19.41 -41.53 -40.58
CA LEU A 477 -20.33 -42.00 -39.54
C LEU A 477 -19.62 -42.83 -38.46
N SER A 478 -18.65 -43.66 -38.82
CA SER A 478 -17.86 -44.45 -37.85
C SER A 478 -17.01 -43.60 -36.92
N ARG A 479 -16.72 -42.34 -37.28
CA ARG A 479 -16.07 -41.36 -36.40
C ARG A 479 -17.04 -40.69 -35.43
N ILE A 480 -18.30 -40.53 -35.82
CA ILE A 480 -19.28 -39.72 -35.07
C ILE A 480 -20.17 -40.58 -34.19
N LEU A 481 -20.58 -41.77 -34.66
CA LEU A 481 -21.49 -42.65 -33.92
C LEU A 481 -20.96 -43.06 -32.53
N PRO A 482 -19.67 -43.40 -32.32
CA PRO A 482 -19.16 -43.71 -30.98
C PRO A 482 -19.14 -42.50 -30.05
N VAL A 483 -18.90 -41.30 -30.59
CA VAL A 483 -18.92 -40.05 -29.82
C VAL A 483 -20.35 -39.74 -29.38
N LEU A 484 -21.32 -39.92 -30.27
CA LEU A 484 -22.75 -39.81 -29.94
C LEU A 484 -23.20 -40.84 -28.92
N GLU A 485 -22.77 -42.09 -29.04
CA GLU A 485 -23.08 -43.16 -28.07
C GLU A 485 -22.61 -42.79 -26.66
N THR A 486 -21.38 -42.30 -26.55
CA THR A 486 -20.81 -41.87 -25.26
C THR A 486 -21.59 -40.67 -24.71
N SER A 487 -21.82 -39.65 -25.54
CA SER A 487 -22.49 -38.41 -25.12
C SER A 487 -23.97 -38.64 -24.73
N ILE A 488 -24.68 -39.54 -25.41
CA ILE A 488 -26.07 -39.93 -25.08
C ILE A 488 -26.10 -40.69 -23.74
N SER A 489 -25.15 -41.60 -23.49
CA SER A 489 -25.08 -42.31 -22.20
C SER A 489 -24.78 -41.37 -21.04
N GLU A 490 -23.83 -40.44 -21.22
CA GLU A 490 -23.50 -39.42 -20.21
C GLU A 490 -24.68 -38.49 -19.94
N TYR A 491 -25.44 -38.12 -20.98
CA TYR A 491 -26.64 -37.27 -20.83
C TYR A 491 -27.71 -37.91 -19.94
N VAL A 492 -27.97 -39.21 -20.08
CA VAL A 492 -28.96 -39.92 -19.23
C VAL A 492 -28.54 -39.87 -17.76
N GLU A 493 -27.28 -40.23 -17.47
CA GLU A 493 -26.76 -40.26 -16.10
C GLU A 493 -26.78 -38.86 -15.44
N VAL A 494 -26.34 -37.84 -16.18
CA VAL A 494 -26.35 -36.45 -15.71
C VAL A 494 -27.79 -35.96 -15.48
N SER A 495 -28.75 -36.32 -16.34
CA SER A 495 -30.15 -35.91 -16.21
C SER A 495 -30.84 -36.53 -14.99
N GLU A 496 -30.54 -37.79 -14.66
CA GLU A 496 -31.06 -38.45 -13.45
C GLU A 496 -30.52 -37.77 -12.17
N ASN A 497 -29.22 -37.49 -12.13
CA ASN A 497 -28.59 -36.78 -11.02
C ASN A 497 -29.17 -35.36 -10.84
N THR A 498 -29.39 -34.64 -11.94
CA THR A 498 -30.03 -33.31 -11.94
C THR A 498 -31.43 -33.37 -11.34
N THR A 499 -32.20 -34.42 -11.62
CA THR A 499 -33.56 -34.59 -11.09
C THR A 499 -33.53 -34.87 -9.58
N SER A 500 -32.65 -35.75 -9.12
CA SER A 500 -32.48 -36.04 -7.68
C SER A 500 -32.08 -34.79 -6.89
N LEU A 501 -31.12 -34.00 -7.40
CA LEU A 501 -30.68 -32.77 -6.75
C LEU A 501 -31.78 -31.71 -6.67
N ARG A 502 -32.69 -31.63 -7.66
CA ARG A 502 -33.84 -30.73 -7.60
C ARG A 502 -34.85 -31.13 -6.51
N GLU A 503 -35.05 -32.43 -6.30
CA GLU A 503 -35.94 -32.92 -5.23
C GLU A 503 -35.34 -32.65 -3.84
N GLU A 504 -34.03 -32.87 -3.69
CA GLU A 504 -33.29 -32.56 -2.47
C GLU A 504 -33.32 -31.05 -2.16
N LEU A 505 -33.06 -30.21 -3.16
CA LEU A 505 -33.11 -28.75 -3.01
C LEU A 505 -34.47 -28.29 -2.50
N LYS A 506 -35.55 -28.80 -3.11
CA LYS A 506 -36.92 -28.44 -2.70
C LYS A 506 -37.21 -28.84 -1.25
N SER A 507 -36.73 -30.00 -0.79
CA SER A 507 -36.91 -30.42 0.60
C SER A 507 -36.14 -29.54 1.59
N LEU A 508 -34.97 -29.04 1.19
CA LEU A 508 -34.17 -28.11 2.01
C LEU A 508 -34.82 -26.74 2.09
N GLU A 509 -35.30 -26.21 0.96
CA GLU A 509 -36.05 -24.93 0.89
C GLU A 509 -37.28 -24.97 1.82
N GLU A 510 -38.08 -26.04 1.76
CA GLU A 510 -39.27 -26.21 2.63
C GLU A 510 -38.89 -26.23 4.12
N ARG A 511 -37.77 -26.88 4.49
CA ARG A 511 -37.27 -26.91 5.87
C ARG A 511 -36.74 -25.54 6.31
N GLY A 512 -36.04 -24.83 5.43
CA GLY A 512 -35.53 -23.48 5.65
C GLY A 512 -36.66 -22.48 5.91
N GLU A 513 -37.75 -22.55 5.14
CA GLU A 513 -38.94 -21.70 5.36
C GLU A 513 -39.58 -21.92 6.74
N ILE A 514 -39.69 -23.18 7.18
CA ILE A 514 -40.25 -23.53 8.50
C ILE A 514 -39.39 -22.94 9.63
N LEU A 515 -38.08 -23.13 9.55
CA LEU A 515 -37.13 -22.61 10.55
C LEU A 515 -37.14 -21.08 10.57
N SER A 516 -37.13 -20.44 9.40
CA SER A 516 -37.19 -18.98 9.27
C SER A 516 -38.47 -18.39 9.89
N SER A 517 -39.62 -19.05 9.68
CA SER A 517 -40.88 -18.64 10.32
C SER A 517 -40.82 -18.77 11.84
N ARG A 518 -40.22 -19.85 12.36
CA ARG A 518 -40.09 -20.06 13.81
C ARG A 518 -39.15 -19.05 14.47
N ILE A 519 -38.03 -18.74 13.81
CA ILE A 519 -37.09 -17.68 14.23
C ILE A 519 -37.82 -16.34 14.30
N ALA A 520 -38.65 -16.01 13.30
CA ALA A 520 -39.39 -14.76 13.28
C ALA A 520 -40.39 -14.62 14.46
N GLU A 521 -41.00 -15.73 14.89
CA GLU A 521 -41.89 -15.76 16.06
C GLU A 521 -41.13 -15.51 17.37
N LEU A 522 -39.94 -16.10 17.53
CA LEU A 522 -39.15 -16.05 18.77
C LEU A 522 -38.27 -14.78 18.87
N LYS A 523 -38.04 -14.09 17.76
CA LYS A 523 -37.08 -12.98 17.66
C LYS A 523 -37.31 -11.85 18.66
N GLU A 524 -38.54 -11.40 18.85
CA GLU A 524 -38.82 -10.27 19.75
C GLU A 524 -38.48 -10.59 21.22
N GLU A 525 -38.67 -11.84 21.62
CA GLU A 525 -38.37 -12.31 22.97
C GLU A 525 -36.87 -12.57 23.14
N ALA A 526 -36.23 -13.14 22.11
CA ALA A 526 -34.79 -13.31 22.07
C ALA A 526 -34.02 -11.97 22.09
N ASP A 527 -34.46 -10.98 21.30
CA ASP A 527 -33.88 -9.63 21.27
C ASP A 527 -34.02 -8.94 22.64
N ARG A 528 -35.16 -9.14 23.34
CA ARG A 528 -35.35 -8.66 24.71
C ARG A 528 -34.40 -9.33 25.69
N ALA A 529 -34.31 -10.66 25.67
CA ALA A 529 -33.42 -11.41 26.53
C ALA A 529 -31.95 -11.01 26.33
N GLN A 530 -31.52 -10.84 25.07
CA GLN A 530 -30.20 -10.36 24.72
C GLN A 530 -29.95 -8.91 25.18
N THR A 531 -30.93 -8.02 25.03
CA THR A 531 -30.83 -6.63 25.50
C THR A 531 -30.65 -6.56 27.01
N GLU A 532 -31.42 -7.34 27.76
CA GLU A 532 -31.30 -7.40 29.23
C GLU A 532 -29.97 -8.00 29.68
N TYR A 533 -29.43 -8.98 28.95
CA TYR A 533 -28.07 -9.48 29.17
C TYR A 533 -27.00 -8.41 28.93
N LEU A 534 -27.10 -7.67 27.83
CA LEU A 534 -26.16 -6.56 27.55
C LEU A 534 -26.24 -5.47 28.63
N MET A 535 -27.45 -5.17 29.13
CA MET A 535 -27.64 -4.29 30.28
C MET A 535 -27.00 -4.85 31.55
N ALA A 536 -27.01 -6.16 31.76
CA ALA A 536 -26.33 -6.81 32.89
C ALA A 536 -24.82 -6.65 32.80
N LEU A 537 -24.23 -6.93 31.64
CA LEU A 537 -22.80 -6.70 31.37
C LEU A 537 -22.42 -5.22 31.57
N GLU A 538 -23.23 -4.30 31.04
CA GLU A 538 -23.03 -2.86 31.20
C GLU A 538 -23.07 -2.47 32.69
N SER A 539 -24.07 -2.95 33.43
CA SER A 539 -24.23 -2.72 34.88
C SER A 539 -23.02 -3.22 35.66
N ILE A 540 -22.53 -4.43 35.39
CA ILE A 540 -21.35 -4.99 36.06
C ILE A 540 -20.11 -4.14 35.80
N ARG A 541 -19.89 -3.75 34.54
CA ARG A 541 -18.76 -2.88 34.14
C ARG A 541 -18.85 -1.49 34.78
N ILE A 542 -20.03 -0.89 34.83
CA ILE A 542 -20.23 0.39 35.52
C ILE A 542 -19.90 0.24 37.00
N LYS A 543 -20.46 -0.77 37.68
CA LYS A 543 -20.25 -0.94 39.12
C LYS A 543 -18.79 -1.25 39.46
N SER A 544 -18.10 -2.05 38.65
CA SER A 544 -16.67 -2.32 38.84
C SER A 544 -15.82 -1.07 38.65
N THR A 545 -16.19 -0.21 37.70
CA THR A 545 -15.53 1.08 37.48
C THR A 545 -15.83 2.05 38.62
N LEU A 546 -17.06 2.09 39.11
CA LEU A 546 -17.44 2.93 40.25
C LEU A 546 -16.63 2.57 41.50
N ALA A 547 -16.39 1.29 41.76
CA ALA A 547 -15.52 0.83 42.85
C ALA A 547 -14.09 1.38 42.71
N LEU A 548 -13.56 1.48 41.49
CA LEU A 548 -12.26 2.10 41.21
C LEU A 548 -12.30 3.64 41.25
N ILE A 549 -13.46 4.24 40.97
CA ILE A 549 -13.66 5.70 40.93
C ILE A 549 -13.78 6.29 42.32
N GLU A 550 -14.16 5.54 43.35
CA GLU A 550 -14.33 6.09 44.70
C GLU A 550 -13.04 6.63 45.30
N GLU A 551 -11.90 6.05 44.92
CA GLU A 551 -10.59 6.49 45.36
C GLU A 551 -10.23 7.89 44.81
N GLU A 552 -9.75 8.76 45.69
CA GLU A 552 -9.26 10.08 45.28
C GLU A 552 -7.91 9.94 44.57
N ILE A 553 -7.76 10.62 43.43
CA ILE A 553 -6.47 10.69 42.74
C ILE A 553 -5.56 11.58 43.60
N ALA A 554 -4.59 11.01 44.31
CA ALA A 554 -3.70 11.74 45.21
C ALA A 554 -2.36 12.08 44.54
N SER A 555 -1.97 11.33 43.50
CA SER A 555 -0.74 11.52 42.73
C SER A 555 -0.97 11.46 41.21
N LEU A 556 0.02 11.89 40.42
CA LEU A 556 -0.02 11.69 38.96
C LEU A 556 0.02 10.20 38.59
N GLU A 557 0.64 9.36 39.42
CA GLU A 557 0.68 7.91 39.22
C GLU A 557 -0.70 7.29 39.42
N ASP A 558 -1.41 7.70 40.47
CA ASP A 558 -2.81 7.33 40.70
C ASP A 558 -3.67 7.79 39.52
N GLY A 559 -3.40 8.98 38.98
CA GLY A 559 -4.08 9.52 37.82
C GLY A 559 -3.86 8.69 36.56
N ARG A 560 -2.63 8.25 36.30
CA ARG A 560 -2.31 7.34 35.18
C ARG A 560 -2.97 5.98 35.36
N ALA A 561 -2.92 5.41 36.56
CA ALA A 561 -3.59 4.16 36.88
C ALA A 561 -5.11 4.28 36.69
N TYR A 562 -5.70 5.39 37.12
CA TYR A 562 -7.11 5.70 36.93
C TYR A 562 -7.48 5.74 35.45
N VAL A 563 -6.77 6.53 34.63
CA VAL A 563 -7.04 6.62 33.18
C VAL A 563 -6.89 5.25 32.53
N SER A 564 -5.82 4.52 32.83
CA SER A 564 -5.58 3.19 32.27
C SER A 564 -6.70 2.19 32.60
N LYS A 565 -7.22 2.20 33.83
CA LYS A 565 -8.28 1.28 34.26
C LYS A 565 -9.67 1.67 33.75
N THR A 566 -9.89 2.94 33.44
CA THR A 566 -11.22 3.48 33.06
C THR A 566 -11.38 3.68 31.55
N THR A 567 -10.30 3.66 30.76
CA THR A 567 -10.32 3.99 29.33
C THR A 567 -11.35 3.18 28.53
N ASP A 568 -11.39 1.85 28.69
CA ASP A 568 -12.27 0.98 27.90
C ASP A 568 -13.76 1.33 28.06
N ILE A 569 -14.15 1.67 29.29
CA ILE A 569 -15.52 2.03 29.62
C ILE A 569 -15.80 3.46 29.19
N LEU A 570 -14.88 4.39 29.44
CA LEU A 570 -15.01 5.76 28.94
C LEU A 570 -15.10 5.83 27.41
N ASP A 571 -14.36 5.00 26.68
CA ASP A 571 -14.44 4.92 25.21
C ASP A 571 -15.84 4.44 24.76
N THR A 572 -16.47 3.54 25.50
CA THR A 572 -17.84 3.07 25.23
C THR A 572 -18.86 4.21 25.30
N TYR A 573 -18.73 5.11 26.28
CA TYR A 573 -19.69 6.23 26.46
C TYR A 573 -19.36 7.48 25.65
N PHE A 574 -18.08 7.75 25.38
CA PHE A 574 -17.63 9.03 24.83
C PHE A 574 -16.93 8.93 23.48
N GLY A 575 -16.60 7.72 23.01
CA GLY A 575 -15.84 7.47 21.79
C GLY A 575 -14.53 8.27 21.76
N ILE A 576 -14.19 8.83 20.60
CA ILE A 576 -12.96 9.63 20.37
C ILE A 576 -12.77 10.76 21.42
N ARG A 577 -13.84 11.22 22.08
CA ARG A 577 -13.76 12.28 23.11
C ARG A 577 -13.17 11.78 24.44
N ALA A 578 -13.14 10.49 24.72
CA ALA A 578 -12.56 9.94 25.95
C ALA A 578 -11.07 10.28 26.08
N SER A 579 -10.31 10.13 24.99
CA SER A 579 -8.88 10.48 24.90
C SER A 579 -8.57 11.94 25.27
N ASN A 580 -9.53 12.86 25.13
CA ASN A 580 -9.36 14.27 25.45
C ASN A 580 -9.93 14.68 26.82
N ARG A 581 -10.61 13.79 27.55
CA ARG A 581 -11.23 14.12 28.85
C ARG A 581 -10.19 14.39 29.93
N TYR A 582 -9.15 13.58 29.97
CA TYR A 582 -8.00 13.74 30.86
C TYR A 582 -6.83 14.42 30.14
N ARG A 583 -7.12 15.39 29.26
CA ARG A 583 -6.10 16.06 28.44
C ARG A 583 -5.02 16.74 29.26
N THR A 584 -5.32 17.16 30.50
CA THR A 584 -4.35 17.77 31.41
C THR A 584 -3.21 16.81 31.76
N LEU A 585 -3.53 15.59 32.20
CA LEU A 585 -2.55 14.53 32.40
C LEU A 585 -1.93 14.07 31.07
N GLY A 586 -2.75 13.88 30.03
CA GLY A 586 -2.25 13.46 28.73
C GLY A 586 -1.23 14.44 28.14
N TRP A 587 -1.42 15.74 28.34
CA TRP A 587 -0.49 16.78 27.89
C TRP A 587 0.82 16.72 28.70
N TYR A 588 0.72 16.54 30.02
CA TYR A 588 1.89 16.32 30.89
C TYR A 588 2.73 15.14 30.40
N ASP A 589 2.11 13.97 30.19
CA ASP A 589 2.79 12.76 29.76
C ASP A 589 3.34 12.88 28.32
N ASP A 590 2.62 13.55 27.41
CA ASP A 590 3.10 13.87 26.07
C ASP A 590 4.36 14.75 26.11
N PHE A 591 4.39 15.76 26.99
CA PHE A 591 5.55 16.63 27.18
C PHE A 591 6.73 15.87 27.79
N ASP A 592 6.51 15.04 28.81
CA ASP A 592 7.57 14.24 29.42
C ASP A 592 8.23 13.31 28.38
N ARG A 593 7.41 12.64 27.55
CA ARG A 593 7.89 11.84 26.42
C ARG A 593 8.67 12.69 25.40
N ALA A 594 8.16 13.86 25.04
CA ALA A 594 8.84 14.76 24.12
C ALA A 594 10.19 15.23 24.66
N ASN A 595 10.25 15.59 25.95
CA ASN A 595 11.45 16.03 26.66
C ASN A 595 12.49 14.91 26.71
N LYS A 596 12.07 13.67 27.02
CA LYS A 596 12.96 12.50 27.01
C LYS A 596 13.57 12.26 25.64
N GLU A 597 12.74 12.24 24.58
CA GLU A 597 13.24 12.06 23.21
C GLU A 597 14.20 13.19 22.79
N ALA A 598 13.91 14.43 23.18
CA ALA A 598 14.77 15.58 22.91
C ALA A 598 16.11 15.49 23.64
N ARG A 599 16.11 15.15 24.94
CA ARG A 599 17.33 14.99 25.76
C ARG A 599 18.20 13.84 25.27
N ASP A 600 17.61 12.67 25.02
CA ASP A 600 18.33 11.51 24.48
C ASP A 600 18.96 11.83 23.11
N GLY A 601 18.21 12.50 22.24
CA GLY A 601 18.72 12.94 20.94
C GLY A 601 19.85 13.95 21.05
N THR A 602 19.78 14.85 22.04
CA THR A 602 20.78 15.90 22.28
C THR A 602 22.06 15.34 22.87
N ALA A 603 21.97 14.37 23.79
CA ALA A 603 23.14 13.65 24.29
C ALA A 603 23.90 12.93 23.16
N LEU A 604 23.18 12.26 22.27
CA LEU A 604 23.75 11.63 21.07
C LEU A 604 24.36 12.66 20.12
N LEU A 605 23.71 13.82 19.93
CA LEU A 605 24.22 14.88 19.06
C LEU A 605 25.51 15.50 19.63
N ASN A 606 25.59 15.74 20.94
CA ASN A 606 26.81 16.20 21.60
C ASN A 606 27.97 15.22 21.45
N GLN A 607 27.70 13.92 21.60
CA GLN A 607 28.69 12.87 21.33
C GLN A 607 29.17 12.96 19.87
N LEU A 608 28.24 13.06 18.92
CA LEU A 608 28.56 13.17 17.49
C LEU A 608 29.37 14.44 17.18
N ILE A 609 29.00 15.61 17.73
CA ILE A 609 29.74 16.87 17.59
C ILE A 609 31.18 16.70 18.06
N SER A 610 31.38 16.18 19.27
CA SER A 610 32.71 15.98 19.86
C SER A 610 33.57 15.07 18.98
N THR A 611 33.05 13.88 18.63
CA THR A 611 33.79 12.92 17.80
C THR A 611 34.13 13.51 16.42
N MET A 612 33.19 14.23 15.80
CA MET A 612 33.41 14.83 14.48
C MET A 612 34.42 15.97 14.50
N ARG A 613 34.49 16.73 15.60
CA ARG A 613 35.50 17.78 15.81
C ARG A 613 36.90 17.18 15.93
N ASP A 614 37.06 16.12 16.74
CA ASP A 614 38.33 15.40 16.90
C ASP A 614 38.85 14.85 15.56
N MET A 615 37.96 14.20 14.80
CA MET A 615 38.30 13.66 13.48
C MET A 615 38.64 14.75 12.47
N LYS A 616 37.98 15.91 12.54
CA LYS A 616 38.27 17.07 11.68
C LYS A 616 39.65 17.66 12.00
N GLU A 617 40.06 17.71 13.26
CA GLU A 617 41.40 18.17 13.65
C GLU A 617 42.48 17.23 13.10
N GLU A 618 42.29 15.92 13.26
CA GLU A 618 43.20 14.91 12.70
C GLU A 618 43.29 15.04 11.16
N LEU A 619 42.15 15.16 10.48
CA LEU A 619 42.08 15.33 9.02
C LEU A 619 42.78 16.62 8.56
N SER A 620 42.58 17.73 9.27
CA SER A 620 43.16 19.04 8.93
C SER A 620 44.69 18.99 8.92
N SER A 621 45.30 18.16 9.76
CA SER A 621 46.77 18.00 9.81
C SER A 621 47.34 17.28 8.57
N LYS A 622 46.51 16.47 7.88
CA LYS A 622 46.95 15.59 6.78
C LYS A 622 46.54 16.12 5.40
N VAL A 623 45.36 16.73 5.24
CA VAL A 623 44.77 16.96 3.90
C VAL A 623 45.69 17.70 2.92
N ASN A 624 46.37 18.76 3.34
CA ASN A 624 47.25 19.51 2.44
C ASN A 624 48.38 18.63 1.87
N TYR A 625 48.94 17.74 2.69
CA TYR A 625 49.96 16.78 2.27
C TYR A 625 49.42 15.79 1.23
N TYR A 626 48.18 15.32 1.39
CA TYR A 626 47.54 14.41 0.44
C TYR A 626 47.21 15.08 -0.89
N ILE A 627 46.77 16.34 -0.88
CA ILE A 627 46.61 17.13 -2.11
C ILE A 627 47.95 17.20 -2.84
N ASP A 628 49.04 17.49 -2.13
CA ASP A 628 50.38 17.60 -2.71
C ASP A 628 50.83 16.29 -3.38
N LEU A 629 50.68 15.14 -2.68
CA LEU A 629 50.98 13.82 -3.25
C LEU A 629 50.17 13.52 -4.51
N ARG A 630 48.92 13.97 -4.56
CA ARG A 630 48.05 13.75 -5.72
C ARG A 630 48.53 14.50 -6.96
N PHE A 631 49.00 15.74 -6.81
CA PHE A 631 49.58 16.50 -7.93
C PHE A 631 50.93 15.94 -8.38
N LEU A 632 51.62 15.18 -7.52
CA LEU A 632 52.80 14.41 -7.88
C LEU A 632 52.47 13.07 -8.58
N GLY A 633 51.19 12.79 -8.88
CA GLY A 633 50.75 11.60 -9.60
C GLY A 633 50.55 10.36 -8.73
N THR A 634 50.60 10.51 -7.39
CA THR A 634 50.38 9.40 -6.45
C THR A 634 48.90 9.38 -6.04
N THR A 635 48.28 8.19 -6.03
CA THR A 635 46.92 8.02 -5.51
C THR A 635 46.98 7.41 -4.12
N VAL A 636 46.50 8.14 -3.11
CA VAL A 636 46.40 7.67 -1.73
C VAL A 636 44.99 7.92 -1.22
N THR A 637 44.39 6.92 -0.61
CA THR A 637 43.10 7.03 0.06
C THR A 637 43.30 7.30 1.55
N LEU A 638 42.68 8.36 2.06
CA LEU A 638 42.51 8.64 3.47
C LEU A 638 41.37 7.79 4.03
N ASN A 639 41.67 6.94 5.00
CA ASN A 639 40.65 6.17 5.73
C ASN A 639 39.76 7.10 6.59
N ASP A 640 40.29 8.26 6.99
CA ASP A 640 39.63 9.27 7.83
C ASP A 640 38.24 9.65 7.31
N PHE A 641 38.09 9.83 5.98
CA PHE A 641 36.79 10.13 5.36
C PHE A 641 35.79 8.98 5.47
N GLY A 642 36.26 7.73 5.36
CA GLY A 642 35.42 6.54 5.54
C GLY A 642 34.92 6.44 6.97
N THR A 643 35.82 6.59 7.94
CA THR A 643 35.47 6.59 9.36
C THR A 643 34.51 7.73 9.71
N MET A 644 34.71 8.94 9.15
CA MET A 644 33.79 10.07 9.38
C MET A 644 32.38 9.76 8.86
N GLN A 645 32.28 9.16 7.67
CA GLN A 645 30.99 8.82 7.08
C GLN A 645 30.28 7.68 7.83
N GLU A 646 31.02 6.67 8.28
CA GLU A 646 30.49 5.58 9.11
C GLU A 646 29.98 6.10 10.47
N THR A 647 30.76 6.95 11.13
CA THR A 647 30.40 7.59 12.40
C THR A 647 29.15 8.46 12.25
N TYR A 648 29.13 9.30 11.22
CA TYR A 648 27.96 10.11 10.87
C TYR A 648 26.73 9.23 10.63
N ASN A 649 26.83 8.20 9.78
CA ASN A 649 25.69 7.34 9.46
C ASN A 649 25.16 6.57 10.68
N SER A 650 26.05 6.13 11.58
CA SER A 650 25.68 5.37 12.78
C SER A 650 24.98 6.23 13.84
N LEU A 651 25.55 7.39 14.17
CA LEU A 651 25.03 8.25 15.24
C LEU A 651 23.91 9.17 14.76
N PHE A 652 24.04 9.78 13.58
CA PHE A 652 23.07 10.77 13.12
C PHE A 652 21.70 10.14 12.82
N GLN A 653 21.63 8.89 12.37
CA GLN A 653 20.33 8.22 12.18
C GLN A 653 19.56 8.10 13.50
N GLN A 654 20.26 7.84 14.60
CA GLN A 654 19.66 7.78 15.94
C GLN A 654 19.21 9.17 16.40
N VAL A 655 20.05 10.20 16.24
CA VAL A 655 19.69 11.61 16.52
C VAL A 655 18.46 12.03 15.71
N ASN A 656 18.47 11.78 14.40
CA ASN A 656 17.38 12.13 13.50
C ASN A 656 16.07 11.47 13.93
N ALA A 657 16.07 10.17 14.24
CA ALA A 657 14.87 9.47 14.70
C ALA A 657 14.30 10.05 16.01
N ARG A 658 15.18 10.35 16.99
CA ARG A 658 14.81 10.98 18.26
C ARG A 658 14.22 12.38 18.04
N TYR A 659 14.89 13.24 17.27
CA TYR A 659 14.46 14.61 16.99
C TYR A 659 13.15 14.67 16.20
N GLN A 660 12.93 13.76 15.25
CA GLN A 660 11.66 13.68 14.51
C GLN A 660 10.49 13.29 15.43
N ARG A 661 10.70 12.35 16.36
CA ARG A 661 9.69 12.00 17.38
C ARG A 661 9.42 13.16 18.34
N ALA A 662 10.46 13.79 18.85
CA ALA A 662 10.34 14.96 19.73
C ALA A 662 9.58 16.11 19.04
N SER A 663 9.97 16.50 17.81
CA SER A 663 9.29 17.56 17.05
C SER A 663 7.83 17.22 16.75
N ARG A 664 7.51 15.96 16.44
CA ARG A 664 6.12 15.52 16.27
C ARG A 664 5.32 15.68 17.56
N LEU A 665 5.82 15.17 18.69
CA LEU A 665 5.14 15.29 19.98
C LEU A 665 4.95 16.76 20.37
N ILE A 666 5.98 17.60 20.19
CA ILE A 666 5.89 19.05 20.46
C ILE A 666 4.83 19.73 19.59
N SER A 667 4.72 19.34 18.32
CA SER A 667 3.67 19.85 17.44
C SER A 667 2.28 19.44 17.93
N ASP A 668 2.12 18.19 18.33
CA ASP A 668 0.87 17.67 18.87
C ASP A 668 0.48 18.40 20.19
N LEU A 669 1.47 18.75 21.04
CA LEU A 669 1.28 19.55 22.25
C LEU A 669 0.76 20.97 21.95
N ILE A 670 1.26 21.60 20.88
CA ILE A 670 0.82 22.93 20.42
C ILE A 670 -0.60 22.86 19.84
N GLU A 671 -0.89 21.85 19.04
CA GLU A 671 -2.20 21.68 18.39
C GLU A 671 -3.32 21.34 19.39
N LYS A 672 -3.00 20.61 20.45
CA LYS A 672 -3.95 20.14 21.46
C LYS A 672 -3.58 20.67 22.84
N PRO A 673 -3.85 21.94 23.17
CA PRO A 673 -3.47 22.50 24.47
C PRO A 673 -4.28 21.92 25.64
N ALA A 674 -3.67 21.88 26.82
CA ALA A 674 -4.34 21.70 28.11
C ALA A 674 -4.67 23.05 28.76
N SER A 675 -5.44 23.05 29.85
CA SER A 675 -5.87 24.24 30.60
C SER A 675 -4.71 25.16 30.99
N TYR A 676 -3.58 24.59 31.38
CA TYR A 676 -2.38 25.30 31.83
C TYR A 676 -1.31 25.47 30.74
N SER A 677 -1.44 24.84 29.58
CA SER A 677 -0.32 24.74 28.63
C SER A 677 -0.15 25.95 27.71
N ALA A 678 -1.12 26.86 27.69
CA ALA A 678 -1.09 28.03 26.81
C ALA A 678 0.11 28.95 27.08
N SER A 679 0.65 28.95 28.30
CA SER A 679 1.86 29.71 28.65
C SER A 679 3.13 29.18 27.99
N TYR A 680 3.14 27.94 27.50
CA TYR A 680 4.35 27.28 26.96
C TYR A 680 4.43 27.30 25.42
N ASP A 681 3.44 27.86 24.71
CA ASP A 681 3.42 27.84 23.24
C ASP A 681 4.65 28.53 22.63
N GLY A 682 5.15 29.59 23.28
CA GLY A 682 6.37 30.28 22.85
C GLY A 682 7.60 29.37 22.92
N GLU A 683 7.84 28.79 24.08
CA GLU A 683 8.96 27.90 24.39
C GLU A 683 8.92 26.65 23.50
N LEU A 684 7.75 26.01 23.35
CA LEU A 684 7.56 24.84 22.51
C LEU A 684 7.89 25.13 21.04
N ARG A 685 7.51 26.30 20.52
CA ARG A 685 7.87 26.71 19.17
C ARG A 685 9.36 26.95 19.01
N GLU A 686 10.04 27.49 20.01
CA GLU A 686 11.50 27.65 19.96
C GLU A 686 12.23 26.30 20.03
N ILE A 687 11.77 25.36 20.87
CA ILE A 687 12.31 23.99 20.91
C ILE A 687 12.12 23.31 19.55
N ASP A 688 10.93 23.38 18.96
CA ASP A 688 10.65 22.79 17.64
C ASP A 688 11.51 23.40 16.53
N LYS A 689 11.73 24.73 16.55
CA LYS A 689 12.65 25.40 15.62
C LYS A 689 14.09 24.93 15.80
N ALA A 690 14.56 24.80 17.04
CA ALA A 690 15.91 24.35 17.34
C ALA A 690 16.13 22.89 16.92
N LEU A 691 15.19 21.99 17.23
CA LEU A 691 15.19 20.59 16.76
C LEU A 691 15.25 20.53 15.23
N PHE A 692 14.42 21.32 14.55
CA PHE A 692 14.40 21.39 13.10
C PHE A 692 15.72 21.93 12.53
N ARG A 693 16.30 22.99 13.09
CA ARG A 693 17.56 23.57 12.61
C ARG A 693 18.74 22.63 12.85
N ALA A 694 18.84 22.02 14.03
CA ALA A 694 19.85 21.00 14.31
C ALA A 694 19.77 19.85 13.31
N ASN A 695 18.57 19.38 13.01
CA ASN A 695 18.37 18.38 11.96
C ASN A 695 18.88 18.86 10.58
N GLN A 696 18.55 20.09 10.16
CA GLN A 696 18.99 20.65 8.87
C GLN A 696 20.50 20.83 8.74
N ILE A 697 21.21 21.10 9.84
CA ILE A 697 22.66 21.23 9.86
C ILE A 697 23.33 19.89 9.53
N TRP A 698 22.75 18.79 9.98
CA TRP A 698 23.36 17.47 9.89
C TRP A 698 22.86 16.61 8.73
N VAL A 699 21.57 16.70 8.36
CA VAL A 699 20.99 15.91 7.25
C VAL A 699 21.84 16.01 6.00
N GLN A 700 22.31 14.86 5.50
CA GLN A 700 23.10 14.78 4.28
C GLN A 700 22.26 15.24 3.08
N LYS A 701 22.60 16.42 2.55
CA LYS A 701 21.98 16.96 1.34
C LYS A 701 22.66 16.36 0.11
N GLU A 702 21.86 15.95 -0.87
CA GLU A 702 22.41 15.47 -2.14
C GLU A 702 23.10 16.59 -2.92
N SER A 703 24.05 16.22 -3.80
CA SER A 703 24.68 17.18 -4.74
C SER A 703 23.66 17.88 -5.64
N THR A 704 22.52 17.22 -5.88
CA THR A 704 21.35 17.68 -6.63
C THR A 704 20.94 19.12 -6.30
N TYR A 705 20.87 19.47 -5.01
CA TYR A 705 20.45 20.79 -4.56
C TYR A 705 21.39 21.92 -5.04
N PHE A 706 22.69 21.65 -5.13
CA PHE A 706 23.71 22.65 -5.51
C PHE A 706 23.72 22.96 -7.00
N TYR A 707 23.19 22.06 -7.84
CA TYR A 707 23.13 22.26 -9.28
C TYR A 707 21.76 22.69 -9.80
N PHE A 708 20.73 22.69 -8.94
CA PHE A 708 19.34 22.95 -9.34
C PHE A 708 19.16 24.27 -10.11
N VAL A 709 19.65 25.39 -9.58
CA VAL A 709 19.58 26.70 -10.26
C VAL A 709 20.29 26.68 -11.61
N ARG A 710 21.43 25.98 -11.68
CA ARG A 710 22.18 25.80 -12.93
C ARG A 710 21.39 24.97 -13.94
N TRP A 711 20.67 23.94 -13.51
CA TRP A 711 19.81 23.14 -14.37
C TRP A 711 18.65 23.95 -14.96
N LEU A 712 18.03 24.82 -14.15
CA LEU A 712 17.02 25.76 -14.62
C LEU A 712 17.60 26.69 -15.70
N LEU A 713 18.78 27.27 -15.44
CA LEU A 713 19.46 28.13 -16.42
C LEU A 713 19.81 27.37 -17.69
N ASN A 714 20.35 26.16 -17.59
CA ASN A 714 20.66 25.31 -18.75
C ASN A 714 19.39 25.02 -19.57
N SER A 715 18.27 24.69 -18.92
CA SER A 715 16.99 24.47 -19.59
C SER A 715 16.47 25.72 -20.28
N VAL A 716 16.52 26.88 -19.64
CA VAL A 716 16.11 28.15 -20.26
C VAL A 716 16.97 28.46 -21.48
N ILE A 717 18.30 28.30 -21.38
CA ILE A 717 19.23 28.54 -22.48
C ILE A 717 18.91 27.61 -23.66
N VAL A 718 18.76 26.31 -23.41
CA VAL A 718 18.49 25.31 -24.45
C VAL A 718 17.12 25.54 -25.08
N ALA A 719 16.06 25.66 -24.27
CA ALA A 719 14.69 25.83 -24.76
C ALA A 719 14.50 27.14 -25.53
N LEU A 720 15.06 28.26 -25.04
CA LEU A 720 14.98 29.55 -25.72
C LEU A 720 15.74 29.51 -27.06
N SER A 721 16.95 28.94 -27.08
CA SER A 721 17.75 28.84 -28.30
C SER A 721 17.04 27.99 -29.36
N VAL A 722 16.55 26.80 -28.99
CA VAL A 722 15.86 25.90 -29.93
C VAL A 722 14.56 26.52 -30.41
N SER A 723 13.80 27.18 -29.53
CA SER A 723 12.56 27.88 -29.89
C SER A 723 12.82 28.98 -30.93
N LEU A 724 13.81 29.86 -30.70
CA LEU A 724 14.17 30.91 -31.64
C LEU A 724 14.67 30.37 -32.99
N ILE A 725 15.53 29.35 -32.97
CA ILE A 725 16.03 28.68 -34.19
C ILE A 725 14.86 28.07 -34.95
N SER A 726 13.98 27.35 -34.26
CA SER A 726 12.83 26.67 -34.84
C SER A 726 11.85 27.66 -35.47
N VAL A 727 11.53 28.76 -34.79
CA VAL A 727 10.66 29.82 -35.34
C VAL A 727 11.30 30.46 -36.57
N ALA A 728 12.59 30.81 -36.51
CA ALA A 728 13.27 31.46 -37.63
C ALA A 728 13.32 30.54 -38.87
N VAL A 729 13.74 29.28 -38.69
CA VAL A 729 13.87 28.32 -39.80
C VAL A 729 12.50 27.91 -40.32
N ALA A 730 11.52 27.64 -39.44
CA ALA A 730 10.19 27.23 -39.87
C ALA A 730 9.43 28.37 -40.56
N ALA A 731 9.56 29.61 -40.08
CA ALA A 731 8.95 30.77 -40.73
C ALA A 731 9.49 31.00 -42.16
N LEU A 732 10.80 30.82 -42.34
CA LEU A 732 11.45 30.89 -43.65
C LEU A 732 11.01 29.75 -44.57
N ALA A 733 10.98 28.51 -44.06
CA ALA A 733 10.61 27.33 -44.84
C ALA A 733 9.12 27.29 -45.20
N ALA A 734 8.23 27.74 -44.30
CA ALA A 734 6.78 27.77 -44.51
C ALA A 734 6.37 28.71 -45.65
N TYR A 735 7.10 29.80 -45.88
CA TYR A 735 6.74 30.81 -46.88
C TYR A 735 6.72 30.24 -48.31
N PRO A 736 7.76 29.55 -48.82
CA PRO A 736 7.69 28.84 -50.10
C PRO A 736 6.56 27.79 -50.15
N PHE A 737 6.35 27.03 -49.07
CA PHE A 737 5.27 26.03 -49.00
C PHE A 737 3.86 26.63 -48.97
N SER A 738 3.70 27.94 -48.70
CA SER A 738 2.44 28.69 -48.78
C SER A 738 2.31 29.44 -50.12
N ARG A 739 3.33 30.22 -50.50
CA ARG A 739 3.25 31.22 -51.57
C ARG A 739 3.85 30.81 -52.91
N MET A 740 4.77 29.85 -52.94
CA MET A 740 5.50 29.48 -54.16
C MET A 740 4.96 28.19 -54.78
N ARG A 741 5.12 28.04 -56.10
CA ARG A 741 4.77 26.81 -56.83
C ARG A 741 6.07 26.14 -57.25
N PHE A 742 6.34 24.95 -56.71
CA PHE A 742 7.52 24.14 -57.06
C PHE A 742 7.14 22.65 -57.08
N ARG A 743 7.91 21.85 -57.82
CA ARG A 743 7.67 20.40 -57.95
C ARG A 743 7.85 19.72 -56.59
N GLY A 744 6.88 18.89 -56.18
CA GLY A 744 6.92 18.18 -54.92
C GLY A 744 6.46 18.98 -53.68
N ARG A 745 5.89 20.18 -53.83
CA ARG A 745 5.43 21.02 -52.69
C ARG A 745 4.57 20.28 -51.65
N LYS A 746 3.51 19.57 -52.08
CA LYS A 746 2.62 18.83 -51.17
C LYS A 746 3.28 17.57 -50.60
N GLN A 747 3.96 16.81 -51.48
CA GLN A 747 4.61 15.55 -51.13
C GLN A 747 5.80 15.76 -50.19
N GLY A 748 6.58 16.83 -50.40
CA GLY A 748 7.71 17.19 -49.55
C GLY A 748 7.26 17.61 -48.15
N LEU A 749 6.21 18.42 -48.04
CA LEU A 749 5.65 18.80 -46.73
C LEU A 749 5.11 17.59 -45.98
N LEU A 750 4.38 16.70 -46.67
CA LEU A 750 3.91 15.43 -46.09
C LEU A 750 5.06 14.50 -45.72
N GLY A 751 6.10 14.40 -46.56
CA GLY A 751 7.29 13.59 -46.29
C GLY A 751 8.04 14.04 -45.04
N LEU A 752 8.21 15.36 -44.86
CA LEU A 752 8.83 15.92 -43.65
C LEU A 752 8.01 15.57 -42.39
N LEU A 753 6.68 15.64 -42.46
CA LEU A 753 5.81 15.25 -41.33
C LEU A 753 5.92 13.75 -41.03
N LEU A 754 5.87 12.89 -42.06
CA LEU A 754 5.96 11.44 -41.89
C LEU A 754 7.30 11.01 -41.27
N ILE A 755 8.40 11.65 -41.67
CA ILE A 755 9.72 11.40 -41.06
C ILE A 755 9.72 11.79 -39.58
N GLN A 756 9.12 12.93 -39.21
CA GLN A 756 9.07 13.39 -37.82
C GLN A 756 8.14 12.55 -36.93
N MET A 757 7.12 11.90 -37.49
CA MET A 757 6.24 10.98 -36.76
C MET A 757 6.94 9.67 -36.36
N PHE A 758 8.13 9.40 -36.88
CA PHE A 758 8.90 8.23 -36.49
C PHE A 758 9.37 8.36 -35.02
N PRO A 759 9.25 7.31 -34.18
CA PRO A 759 9.54 7.41 -32.76
C PRO A 759 10.98 7.86 -32.47
N THR A 760 11.13 8.89 -31.64
CA THR A 760 12.43 9.50 -31.32
C THR A 760 13.42 8.53 -30.69
N ILE A 761 12.93 7.56 -29.91
CA ILE A 761 13.71 6.52 -29.24
C ILE A 761 14.51 5.67 -30.25
N MET A 762 13.95 5.44 -31.44
CA MET A 762 14.55 4.53 -32.43
C MET A 762 15.86 5.04 -33.03
N PHE A 763 16.02 6.37 -33.14
CA PHE A 763 17.24 6.98 -33.71
C PHE A 763 18.18 7.56 -32.66
N MET A 764 17.91 7.31 -31.37
CA MET A 764 18.68 7.81 -30.23
C MET A 764 20.15 7.35 -30.26
N VAL A 765 20.41 6.09 -30.61
CA VAL A 765 21.78 5.53 -30.76
C VAL A 765 22.52 6.23 -31.90
N ALA A 766 21.83 6.48 -33.02
CA ALA A 766 22.40 7.20 -34.15
C ALA A 766 22.73 8.66 -33.79
N LEU A 767 21.85 9.32 -33.03
CA LEU A 767 22.07 10.69 -32.55
C LEU A 767 23.28 10.78 -31.61
N TYR A 768 23.45 9.81 -30.71
CA TYR A 768 24.61 9.73 -29.83
C TYR A 768 25.91 9.59 -30.63
N ALA A 769 25.96 8.64 -31.59
CA ALA A 769 27.11 8.44 -32.45
C ALA A 769 27.43 9.67 -33.32
N LEU A 770 26.39 10.35 -33.82
CA LEU A 770 26.52 11.59 -34.60
C LEU A 770 27.17 12.70 -33.79
N LEU A 771 26.70 12.96 -32.57
CA LEU A 771 27.27 14.00 -31.71
C LEU A 771 28.67 13.64 -31.20
N GLN A 772 28.96 12.35 -31.04
CA GLN A 772 30.32 11.89 -30.74
C GLN A 772 31.27 12.22 -31.91
N PHE A 773 30.85 11.92 -33.14
CA PHE A 773 31.61 12.23 -34.34
C PHE A 773 31.77 13.74 -34.54
N ILE A 774 30.68 14.52 -34.48
CA ILE A 774 30.73 15.98 -34.61
C ILE A 774 31.59 16.59 -33.52
N GLY A 775 31.52 16.09 -32.28
CA GLY A 775 32.34 16.56 -31.16
C GLY A 775 33.84 16.41 -31.36
N SER A 776 34.27 15.44 -32.18
CA SER A 776 35.69 15.30 -32.55
C SER A 776 36.18 16.41 -33.48
N LEU A 777 35.28 17.05 -34.23
CA LEU A 777 35.57 18.13 -35.17
C LEU A 777 35.28 19.52 -34.56
N ILE A 778 34.12 19.65 -33.90
CA ILE A 778 33.61 20.86 -33.29
C ILE A 778 33.22 20.53 -31.84
N PRO A 779 34.14 20.69 -30.87
CA PRO A 779 33.92 20.29 -29.48
C PRO A 779 32.66 20.88 -28.83
N PHE A 780 32.28 22.11 -29.19
CA PHE A 780 31.08 22.79 -28.69
C PHE A 780 29.76 22.10 -29.10
N LEU A 781 29.74 21.35 -30.20
CA LEU A 781 28.57 20.59 -30.68
C LEU A 781 28.66 19.10 -30.34
N GLY A 782 29.63 18.71 -29.51
CA GLY A 782 29.86 17.33 -29.13
C GLY A 782 28.93 16.81 -28.03
N LEU A 783 29.13 15.55 -27.65
CA LEU A 783 28.50 14.96 -26.47
C LEU A 783 28.83 15.76 -25.21
N ASN A 784 27.92 15.71 -24.24
CA ASN A 784 28.08 16.33 -22.92
C ASN A 784 28.31 17.86 -23.01
N THR A 785 27.61 18.51 -23.96
CA THR A 785 27.59 19.97 -24.14
C THR A 785 26.15 20.46 -24.39
N LEU A 786 25.86 21.70 -23.97
CA LEU A 786 24.57 22.33 -24.27
C LEU A 786 24.42 22.65 -25.77
N GLY A 787 25.52 22.95 -26.46
CA GLY A 787 25.52 23.22 -27.91
C GLY A 787 25.11 22.01 -28.72
N GLY A 788 25.67 20.83 -28.41
CA GLY A 788 25.27 19.56 -29.02
C GLY A 788 23.79 19.24 -28.79
N LEU A 789 23.27 19.54 -27.59
CA LEU A 789 21.85 19.35 -27.26
C LEU A 789 20.94 20.30 -28.06
N ILE A 790 21.28 21.59 -28.14
CA ILE A 790 20.56 22.58 -28.97
C ILE A 790 20.53 22.15 -30.43
N PHE A 791 21.67 21.68 -30.94
CA PHE A 791 21.80 21.22 -32.32
C PHE A 791 20.89 20.01 -32.60
N ALA A 792 20.90 19.01 -31.72
CA ALA A 792 20.03 17.84 -31.84
C ALA A 792 18.54 18.21 -31.87
N TYR A 793 18.09 19.07 -30.95
CA TYR A 793 16.68 19.46 -30.88
C TYR A 793 16.22 20.36 -32.03
N SER A 794 17.13 21.10 -32.67
CA SER A 794 16.80 22.00 -33.77
C SER A 794 16.31 21.28 -35.05
N GLY A 795 16.44 19.95 -35.13
CA GLY A 795 15.94 19.16 -36.26
C GLY A 795 14.41 18.96 -36.28
N GLY A 796 13.72 19.14 -35.15
CA GLY A 796 12.30 18.82 -34.97
C GLY A 796 11.30 19.83 -35.54
N ILE A 797 11.53 20.40 -36.73
CA ILE A 797 10.81 21.58 -37.22
C ILE A 797 9.64 21.31 -38.19
N ALA A 798 9.42 20.08 -38.66
CA ALA A 798 8.45 19.83 -39.74
C ALA A 798 7.01 20.18 -39.35
N PHE A 799 6.59 19.84 -38.13
CA PHE A 799 5.28 20.24 -37.61
C PHE A 799 5.14 21.77 -37.49
N ASN A 800 6.19 22.46 -37.05
CA ASN A 800 6.21 23.92 -36.95
C ASN A 800 6.08 24.59 -38.33
N ILE A 801 6.75 24.05 -39.35
CA ILE A 801 6.61 24.52 -40.75
C ILE A 801 5.16 24.39 -41.20
N TRP A 802 4.51 23.25 -40.89
CA TRP A 802 3.13 22.99 -41.28
C TRP A 802 2.14 23.97 -40.61
N LEU A 803 2.29 24.23 -39.31
CA LEU A 803 1.47 25.20 -38.57
C LEU A 803 1.60 26.62 -39.14
N ILE A 804 2.84 27.11 -39.31
CA ILE A 804 3.08 28.46 -39.81
C ILE A 804 2.57 28.59 -41.25
N LYS A 805 2.77 27.56 -42.08
CA LYS A 805 2.23 27.53 -43.44
C LYS A 805 0.71 27.63 -43.44
N GLY A 806 0.03 26.88 -42.57
CA GLY A 806 -1.43 26.93 -42.44
C GLY A 806 -1.92 28.32 -42.09
N TYR A 807 -1.22 29.03 -41.20
CA TYR A 807 -1.54 30.41 -40.86
C TYR A 807 -1.25 31.38 -42.01
N TYR A 808 -0.10 31.25 -42.69
CA TYR A 808 0.20 32.07 -43.86
C TYR A 808 -0.89 31.97 -44.93
N ASP A 809 -1.48 30.79 -45.14
CA ASP A 809 -2.58 30.60 -46.09
C ASP A 809 -3.85 31.38 -45.73
N THR A 810 -4.03 31.79 -44.47
CA THR A 810 -5.17 32.64 -44.05
C THR A 810 -4.96 34.12 -44.34
N ILE A 811 -3.72 34.55 -44.56
CA ILE A 811 -3.39 35.93 -44.93
C ILE A 811 -3.67 36.09 -46.42
N SER A 812 -4.51 37.08 -46.80
CA SER A 812 -4.87 37.32 -48.20
C SER A 812 -3.63 37.57 -49.08
N ASN A 813 -3.60 36.94 -50.26
CA ASN A 813 -2.51 37.11 -51.23
C ASN A 813 -2.43 38.55 -51.78
N SER A 814 -3.56 39.27 -51.80
CA SER A 814 -3.65 40.64 -52.30
C SER A 814 -2.71 41.61 -51.57
N LEU A 815 -2.46 41.40 -50.27
CA LEU A 815 -1.54 42.22 -49.47
C LEU A 815 -0.09 42.08 -49.95
N GLU A 816 0.30 40.86 -50.34
CA GLU A 816 1.64 40.58 -50.88
C GLU A 816 1.78 41.13 -52.30
N GLU A 817 0.75 40.96 -53.13
CA GLU A 817 0.70 41.49 -54.50
C GLU A 817 0.78 43.03 -54.51
N ALA A 818 0.05 43.70 -53.61
CA ALA A 818 0.13 45.16 -53.44
C ALA A 818 1.54 45.62 -53.08
N ALA A 819 2.21 44.96 -52.13
CA ALA A 819 3.58 45.29 -51.79
C ALA A 819 4.57 45.05 -52.94
N MET A 820 4.33 44.03 -53.77
CA MET A 820 5.13 43.78 -54.97
C MET A 820 4.90 44.84 -56.06
N ILE A 821 3.68 45.37 -56.19
CA ILE A 821 3.38 46.52 -57.05
C ILE A 821 4.14 47.77 -56.58
N ASP A 822 4.28 47.97 -55.27
CA ASP A 822 5.11 49.02 -54.65
C ASP A 822 6.63 48.79 -54.80
N GLY A 823 7.05 47.76 -55.53
CA GLY A 823 8.45 47.46 -55.83
C GLY A 823 9.16 46.56 -54.81
N ALA A 824 8.44 45.98 -53.84
CA ALA A 824 9.05 45.03 -52.91
C ALA A 824 9.42 43.71 -53.62
N THR A 825 10.64 43.21 -53.34
CA THR A 825 10.99 41.83 -53.70
C THR A 825 10.17 40.83 -52.88
N LYS A 826 10.04 39.57 -53.33
CA LYS A 826 9.34 38.52 -52.55
C LYS A 826 9.88 38.37 -51.13
N PHE A 827 11.20 38.48 -50.93
CA PHE A 827 11.79 38.42 -49.60
C PHE A 827 11.46 39.67 -48.75
N GLN A 828 11.38 40.85 -49.38
CA GLN A 828 10.90 42.06 -48.71
C GLN A 828 9.42 41.97 -48.36
N ALA A 829 8.57 41.44 -49.25
CA ALA A 829 7.15 41.22 -48.98
C ALA A 829 6.96 40.20 -47.84
N PHE A 830 7.75 39.12 -47.83
CA PHE A 830 7.80 38.17 -46.71
C PHE A 830 8.15 38.87 -45.38
N THR A 831 9.28 39.56 -45.32
CA THR A 831 9.80 40.14 -44.06
C THR A 831 9.01 41.36 -43.57
N LYS A 832 8.48 42.19 -44.48
CA LYS A 832 7.79 43.46 -44.14
C LYS A 832 6.27 43.35 -44.08
N VAL A 833 5.66 42.35 -44.72
CA VAL A 833 4.19 42.21 -44.78
C VAL A 833 3.73 40.91 -44.12
N ILE A 834 4.18 39.76 -44.63
CA ILE A 834 3.68 38.46 -44.15
C ILE A 834 4.13 38.19 -42.70
N LEU A 835 5.43 38.37 -42.41
CA LEU A 835 6.00 38.03 -41.10
C LEU A 835 5.43 38.87 -39.95
N PRO A 836 5.22 40.21 -40.08
CA PRO A 836 4.55 41.00 -39.05
C PRO A 836 3.08 40.61 -38.83
N LEU A 837 2.35 40.27 -39.90
CA LEU A 837 0.96 39.81 -39.80
C LEU A 837 0.86 38.41 -39.19
N ALA A 838 1.91 37.61 -39.31
CA ALA A 838 1.99 36.26 -38.74
C ALA A 838 2.54 36.20 -37.30
N ARG A 839 2.82 37.35 -36.65
CA ARG A 839 3.30 37.38 -35.25
C ARG A 839 2.53 36.46 -34.30
N PRO A 840 1.18 36.33 -34.37
CA PRO A 840 0.44 35.43 -33.48
C PRO A 840 0.86 33.97 -33.60
N ILE A 841 0.99 33.43 -34.82
CA ILE A 841 1.41 32.04 -35.00
C ILE A 841 2.88 31.83 -34.63
N LEU A 842 3.74 32.83 -34.87
CA LEU A 842 5.14 32.74 -34.49
C LEU A 842 5.30 32.67 -32.96
N ALA A 843 4.52 33.47 -32.23
CA ALA A 843 4.48 33.41 -30.76
C ALA A 843 3.96 32.06 -30.26
N VAL A 844 2.89 31.53 -30.86
CA VAL A 844 2.36 30.19 -30.52
C VAL A 844 3.43 29.10 -30.74
N VAL A 845 4.09 29.09 -31.90
CA VAL A 845 5.16 28.12 -32.19
C VAL A 845 6.35 28.29 -31.25
N ALA A 846 6.70 29.53 -30.88
CA ALA A 846 7.76 29.80 -29.93
C ALA A 846 7.43 29.21 -28.55
N ILE A 847 6.22 29.42 -28.05
CA ILE A 847 5.73 28.91 -26.77
C ILE A 847 5.70 27.38 -26.77
N LEU A 848 5.08 26.78 -27.77
CA LEU A 848 4.97 25.31 -27.87
C LEU A 848 6.36 24.66 -27.95
N THR A 849 7.28 25.22 -28.74
CA THR A 849 8.64 24.70 -28.85
C THR A 849 9.40 24.87 -27.54
N PHE A 850 9.31 26.04 -26.90
CA PHE A 850 9.95 26.27 -25.61
C PHE A 850 9.46 25.29 -24.55
N MET A 851 8.14 25.12 -24.39
CA MET A 851 7.55 24.20 -23.42
C MET A 851 7.94 22.74 -23.66
N ASN A 852 7.94 22.29 -24.92
CA ASN A 852 8.33 20.93 -25.26
C ASN A 852 9.82 20.66 -24.93
N ILE A 853 10.71 21.58 -25.31
CA ILE A 853 12.15 21.41 -25.07
C ILE A 853 12.51 21.58 -23.60
N PHE A 854 11.85 22.48 -22.87
CA PHE A 854 12.09 22.67 -21.45
C PHE A 854 11.79 21.42 -20.61
N ASN A 855 10.77 20.64 -21.03
CA ASN A 855 10.34 19.40 -20.39
C ASN A 855 10.96 18.13 -21.01
N GLU A 856 11.83 18.25 -22.02
CA GLU A 856 12.43 17.09 -22.66
C GLU A 856 13.48 16.44 -21.74
N TYR A 857 13.24 15.18 -21.42
CA TYR A 857 14.08 14.40 -20.51
C TYR A 857 15.01 13.42 -21.23
N LEU A 858 14.48 12.69 -22.22
CA LEU A 858 15.08 11.45 -22.70
C LEU A 858 16.38 11.71 -23.46
N ILE A 859 16.35 12.61 -24.43
CA ILE A 859 17.53 12.94 -25.23
C ILE A 859 18.55 13.69 -24.35
N ALA A 860 18.08 14.62 -23.52
CA ALA A 860 18.96 15.35 -22.60
C ALA A 860 19.71 14.40 -21.65
N ARG A 861 19.05 13.39 -21.08
CA ARG A 861 19.66 12.43 -20.14
C ARG A 861 20.80 11.63 -20.77
N ILE A 862 20.69 11.34 -22.06
CA ILE A 862 21.65 10.48 -22.77
C ILE A 862 22.83 11.29 -23.29
N LEU A 863 22.58 12.53 -23.71
CA LEU A 863 23.61 13.40 -24.26
C LEU A 863 24.39 14.15 -23.17
N LEU A 864 23.77 14.46 -22.03
CA LEU A 864 24.39 15.19 -20.93
C LEU A 864 24.83 14.25 -19.81
N GLN A 865 26.15 14.04 -19.69
CA GLN A 865 26.73 13.08 -18.74
C GLN A 865 27.04 13.73 -17.39
N ASP A 866 27.62 14.94 -17.39
CA ASP A 866 28.00 15.62 -16.15
C ASP A 866 26.78 16.25 -15.48
N MET A 867 26.62 16.01 -14.18
CA MET A 867 25.52 16.54 -13.38
C MET A 867 25.40 18.07 -13.49
N ASN A 868 26.51 18.81 -13.54
CA ASN A 868 26.50 20.27 -13.65
C ASN A 868 26.01 20.82 -15.01
N LYS A 869 25.86 19.96 -16.03
CA LYS A 869 25.39 20.33 -17.36
C LYS A 869 23.96 19.87 -17.64
N TRP A 870 23.35 19.10 -16.75
CA TRP A 870 21.98 18.61 -16.92
C TRP A 870 20.98 19.76 -17.12
N THR A 871 19.90 19.44 -17.82
CA THR A 871 18.69 20.27 -17.89
C THR A 871 17.85 20.06 -16.63
N TYR A 872 16.96 21.00 -16.35
CA TYR A 872 16.00 20.91 -15.25
C TYR A 872 15.20 19.60 -15.29
N ALA A 873 14.69 19.19 -16.45
CA ALA A 873 13.92 17.94 -16.58
C ALA A 873 14.75 16.70 -16.18
N VAL A 874 16.03 16.66 -16.56
CA VAL A 874 16.96 15.58 -16.17
C VAL A 874 17.25 15.61 -14.67
N GLY A 875 17.51 16.80 -14.13
CA GLY A 875 17.80 16.98 -12.72
C GLY A 875 16.62 16.74 -11.79
N LEU A 876 15.39 17.06 -12.21
CA LEU A 876 14.18 16.87 -11.41
C LEU A 876 13.96 15.39 -11.05
N TRP A 877 14.27 14.47 -11.96
CA TRP A 877 14.16 13.03 -11.74
C TRP A 877 15.08 12.50 -10.64
N GLN A 878 16.11 13.25 -10.25
CA GLN A 878 17.01 12.86 -9.18
C GLN A 878 16.34 12.91 -7.79
N PHE A 879 15.26 13.68 -7.62
CA PHE A 879 14.47 13.67 -6.38
C PHE A 879 13.51 12.46 -6.27
N SER A 880 13.39 11.67 -7.35
CA SER A 880 12.60 10.43 -7.42
C SER A 880 13.54 9.22 -7.44
N GLY A 881 14.05 8.84 -6.27
CA GLY A 881 14.99 7.73 -6.11
C GLY A 881 14.37 6.35 -6.36
N ARG A 882 15.24 5.32 -6.45
CA ARG A 882 14.83 3.92 -6.72
C ARG A 882 14.06 3.26 -5.57
N PHE A 883 14.25 3.74 -4.34
CA PHE A 883 13.64 3.16 -3.12
C PHE A 883 12.71 4.14 -2.40
N GLU A 884 12.98 5.44 -2.50
CA GLU A 884 12.17 6.48 -1.85
C GLU A 884 12.21 7.77 -2.69
N THR A 885 11.09 8.49 -2.71
CA THR A 885 10.95 9.80 -3.38
C THR A 885 10.84 10.89 -2.34
N SER A 886 11.69 11.91 -2.45
CA SER A 886 11.62 13.09 -1.59
C SER A 886 10.56 14.05 -2.10
N TRP A 887 9.30 13.83 -1.73
CA TRP A 887 8.14 14.56 -2.28
C TRP A 887 8.17 16.07 -2.01
N GLY A 888 8.60 16.51 -0.83
CA GLY A 888 8.72 17.93 -0.50
C GLY A 888 9.68 18.68 -1.45
N PRO A 889 10.95 18.26 -1.56
CA PRO A 889 11.89 18.81 -2.54
C PRO A 889 11.44 18.66 -4.00
N PHE A 890 10.86 17.51 -4.39
CA PHE A 890 10.39 17.26 -5.76
C PHE A 890 9.27 18.24 -6.15
N THR A 891 8.27 18.42 -5.29
CA THR A 891 7.14 19.33 -5.55
C THR A 891 7.55 20.80 -5.51
N ALA A 892 8.47 21.19 -4.61
CA ALA A 892 9.06 22.53 -4.61
C ALA A 892 9.87 22.79 -5.90
N ALA A 893 10.67 21.82 -6.34
CA ALA A 893 11.41 21.89 -7.60
C ALA A 893 10.46 22.00 -8.80
N ALA A 894 9.37 21.23 -8.82
CA ALA A 894 8.31 21.29 -9.82
C ALA A 894 7.70 22.68 -9.95
N LEU A 895 7.36 23.32 -8.81
CA LEU A 895 6.80 24.67 -8.79
C LEU A 895 7.78 25.72 -9.30
N ILE A 896 9.04 25.67 -8.85
CA ILE A 896 10.06 26.60 -9.34
C ILE A 896 10.30 26.38 -10.84
N GLY A 897 10.32 25.14 -11.32
CA GLY A 897 10.48 24.80 -12.73
C GLY A 897 9.34 25.28 -13.63
N ALA A 898 8.14 25.44 -13.09
CA ALA A 898 7.01 26.03 -13.83
C ALA A 898 7.19 27.55 -14.06
N VAL A 899 7.90 28.25 -13.18
CA VAL A 899 8.05 29.71 -13.22
C VAL A 899 8.64 30.21 -14.55
N PRO A 900 9.78 29.70 -15.07
CA PRO A 900 10.30 30.14 -16.36
C PRO A 900 9.33 29.94 -17.53
N MET A 901 8.55 28.86 -17.53
CA MET A 901 7.55 28.60 -18.57
C MET A 901 6.41 29.62 -18.52
N VAL A 902 5.90 29.92 -17.31
CA VAL A 902 4.87 30.94 -17.11
C VAL A 902 5.37 32.33 -17.51
N ILE A 903 6.59 32.70 -17.10
CA ILE A 903 7.20 33.98 -17.50
C ILE A 903 7.30 34.07 -19.02
N PHE A 904 7.80 33.03 -19.69
CA PHE A 904 7.93 33.04 -21.15
C PHE A 904 6.59 33.16 -21.86
N PHE A 905 5.56 32.46 -21.38
CA PHE A 905 4.19 32.59 -21.87
C PHE A 905 3.67 34.02 -21.70
N LEU A 906 3.77 34.60 -20.50
CA LEU A 906 3.27 35.94 -20.20
C LEU A 906 3.96 37.01 -21.05
N VAL A 907 5.28 36.88 -21.27
CA VAL A 907 6.06 37.79 -22.15
C VAL A 907 5.57 37.74 -23.60
N LEU A 908 5.09 36.59 -24.08
CA LEU A 908 4.63 36.40 -25.44
C LEU A 908 3.11 36.53 -25.63
N GLN A 909 2.33 36.60 -24.55
CA GLN A 909 0.87 36.62 -24.58
C GLN A 909 0.29 37.75 -25.43
N ASP A 910 0.87 38.95 -25.37
CA ASP A 910 0.40 40.13 -26.13
C ASP A 910 0.50 39.92 -27.65
N TYR A 911 1.37 39.02 -28.12
CA TYR A 911 1.48 38.69 -29.54
C TYR A 911 0.39 37.73 -30.03
N ILE A 912 -0.32 37.05 -29.12
CA ILE A 912 -1.34 36.03 -29.45
C ILE A 912 -2.70 36.68 -29.78
N VAL A 913 -2.86 38.00 -29.55
CA VAL A 913 -4.12 38.71 -29.77
C VAL A 913 -4.48 38.75 -31.27
N GLY A 914 -5.67 38.26 -31.62
CA GLY A 914 -6.20 38.28 -32.98
C GLY A 914 -6.68 39.66 -33.43
N GLY A 915 -6.85 39.84 -34.75
CA GLY A 915 -7.40 41.07 -35.35
C GLY A 915 -6.45 41.88 -36.21
N LEU A 916 -5.17 41.50 -36.33
CA LEU A 916 -4.16 42.21 -37.15
C LEU A 916 -4.50 42.30 -38.65
N THR A 917 -5.38 41.43 -39.15
CA THR A 917 -5.85 41.41 -40.55
C THR A 917 -7.22 42.07 -40.74
N GLN A 918 -7.93 42.46 -39.68
CA GLN A 918 -9.25 43.10 -39.78
C GLN A 918 -9.12 44.50 -40.38
N GLY A 919 -9.83 44.75 -41.50
CA GLY A 919 -9.91 46.07 -42.16
C GLY A 919 -8.92 46.31 -43.32
N GLY A 920 -7.95 45.42 -43.55
CA GLY A 920 -6.96 45.56 -44.63
C GLY A 920 -7.44 45.11 -46.02
N VAL A 921 -8.39 44.17 -46.06
CA VAL A 921 -9.01 43.67 -47.28
C VAL A 921 -10.51 43.65 -47.07
N LYS A 922 -11.26 44.20 -48.03
CA LYS A 922 -12.72 44.19 -48.03
C LYS A 922 -13.17 43.02 -48.91
N GLU A 923 -13.67 41.96 -48.29
CA GLU A 923 -14.43 40.90 -48.97
C GLU A 923 -15.91 41.23 -49.01
#